data_AF-A0A8T3RMU8-F1
#
_entry.id   AF-A0A8T3RMU8-F1
#
_cell.length_a   1.000
_cell.length_b   1.000
_cell.length_c   1.000
_cell.angle_alpha   90.00
_cell.angle_beta   90.00
_cell.angle_gamma   90.00
#
_symmetry.space_group_name_H-M   'P 1'
#
loop_
_entity.id
_entity.type
_entity.pdbx_description
1 polymer ?
#
loop_
_entity_poly.entity_id
_entity_poly.type
_entity_poly.pdbx_seq_one_letter_code
_entity_poly.pdbx_strand_id
1 'polypeptide(L)'
;MKKVLVTCVGSGVGQSVVDSLRHLKNAYYLVGSDQNRFCYPVADCDDFVALPRIDHPDYLEALLQACVDRGIDAMIPGHDLELEPLARERKRFDAAGVKVIVGDARLVSLLRDKLAWSRELRKRTRCVVDSCSVAEYRRDGGHHDIWFPAIAKPSGGSASAGLKILHAPEDLTGLPEEFVIQPFLFPVADDPEVQSIRGAVAAGQVIQLSEISVQLVYAADGELLARFASRNRLKAGVPVEIQPLDTPAVWTAVDEVVSALSDYEPRGPVNLQGRITEQGLVFFEMNPRFTGITGNRAQFGFNEVSLLIDNFVSGEKRALYVNHAKIGTRQVACRTWPRHRYDFGRVPGSIRRRQSVLVLGGTSWLARQFVTARAAAGDDVIAVCRERSVSDANRAFAGSIGIRVFSERSSALKDAFGWADTLVNFVSGRPPHGARAIAEAHAYQMQNLDMAEACEVPNIVNISSQSVYAAYGVGTKSEDATIDAADSYAFSKYAIEESIISLTRRRPSVSAVSLRLARLFGAAEGLRAHEFPHRVILNAVEDQKIELFGADDTLDLLDIRDAVQAVSFFVDGMQASWRGEVFNVGSGRHVSVGAYVELADRQCRERFGRPLQVVTHAQGAGMRSGLDCSKLMHAGWSPVISLERSVEDLFEYFVHARP
;
A
#
# COMPACT_ATOMS: atom_id res chain seq x y z
N MET A 1 13.68 -16.29 -8.55
CA MET A 1 12.61 -15.39 -9.02
C MET A 1 11.54 -16.26 -9.65
N LYS A 2 10.26 -16.07 -9.32
CA LYS A 2 9.18 -16.94 -9.82
C LYS A 2 8.79 -16.49 -11.24
N LYS A 3 8.65 -17.42 -12.19
CA LYS A 3 8.18 -17.14 -13.55
C LYS A 3 6.68 -17.34 -13.65
N VAL A 4 5.96 -16.31 -14.09
CA VAL A 4 4.50 -16.28 -14.08
C VAL A 4 4.01 -16.05 -15.50
N LEU A 5 3.18 -16.96 -16.01
CA LEU A 5 2.46 -16.77 -17.27
C LEU A 5 1.07 -16.21 -16.99
N VAL A 6 0.74 -15.08 -17.62
CA VAL A 6 -0.63 -14.56 -17.66
C VAL A 6 -1.14 -14.73 -19.08
N THR A 7 -2.22 -15.48 -19.27
CA THR A 7 -2.84 -15.65 -20.60
C THR A 7 -3.84 -14.53 -20.88
N CYS A 8 -4.25 -14.40 -22.15
CA CYS A 8 -5.19 -13.40 -22.62
C CYS A 8 -4.93 -12.00 -22.04
N VAL A 9 -3.67 -11.54 -22.07
CA VAL A 9 -3.28 -10.28 -21.42
C VAL A 9 -4.00 -9.09 -22.04
N GLY A 10 -4.45 -9.15 -23.30
CA GLY A 10 -5.27 -8.11 -23.90
C GLY A 10 -6.68 -7.99 -23.30
N SER A 11 -7.13 -8.96 -22.51
CA SER A 11 -8.43 -8.92 -21.83
C SER A 11 -8.39 -7.96 -20.63
N GLY A 12 -9.57 -7.51 -20.19
CA GLY A 12 -9.67 -6.67 -18.99
C GLY A 12 -9.15 -7.35 -17.72
N VAL A 13 -9.26 -8.68 -17.60
CA VAL A 13 -8.77 -9.45 -16.45
C VAL A 13 -7.27 -9.67 -16.56
N GLY A 14 -6.78 -10.17 -17.72
CA GLY A 14 -5.36 -10.43 -17.96
C GLY A 14 -4.53 -9.15 -17.79
N GLN A 15 -5.00 -8.04 -18.34
CA GLN A 15 -4.38 -6.73 -18.14
C GLN A 15 -4.29 -6.35 -16.66
N SER A 16 -5.37 -6.52 -15.90
CA SER A 16 -5.38 -6.15 -14.47
C SER A 16 -4.53 -7.06 -13.59
N VAL A 17 -4.33 -8.32 -14.00
CA VAL A 17 -3.35 -9.21 -13.38
C VAL A 17 -1.92 -8.70 -13.67
N VAL A 18 -1.60 -8.32 -14.91
CA VAL A 18 -0.30 -7.72 -15.24
C VAL A 18 -0.07 -6.42 -14.46
N ASP A 19 -1.06 -5.53 -14.39
CA ASP A 19 -1.00 -4.28 -13.63
C ASP A 19 -0.64 -4.52 -12.15
N SER A 20 -1.09 -5.62 -11.55
CA SER A 20 -0.80 -5.97 -10.15
C SER A 20 0.64 -6.47 -9.90
N LEU A 21 1.35 -6.88 -10.95
CA LEU A 21 2.68 -7.50 -10.86
C LEU A 21 3.78 -6.70 -11.54
N ARG A 22 3.47 -5.78 -12.47
CA ARG A 22 4.46 -5.12 -13.34
C ARG A 22 5.56 -4.35 -12.60
N HIS A 23 5.31 -3.94 -11.36
CA HIS A 23 6.28 -3.22 -10.52
C HIS A 23 7.07 -4.14 -9.57
N LEU A 24 6.78 -5.45 -9.58
CA LEU A 24 7.36 -6.46 -8.70
C LEU A 24 8.42 -7.31 -9.42
N LYS A 25 9.22 -6.67 -10.30
CA LYS A 25 10.22 -7.34 -11.17
C LYS A 25 11.36 -8.01 -10.42
N ASN A 26 11.61 -7.63 -9.17
CA ASN A 26 12.58 -8.33 -8.32
C ASN A 26 12.03 -9.67 -7.79
N ALA A 27 10.70 -9.85 -7.78
CA ALA A 27 10.04 -11.05 -7.28
C ALA A 27 9.56 -11.97 -8.41
N TYR A 28 9.08 -11.39 -9.51
CA TYR A 28 8.43 -12.10 -10.61
C TYR A 28 9.04 -11.76 -11.97
N TYR A 29 9.19 -12.79 -12.79
CA TYR A 29 9.44 -12.67 -14.23
C TYR A 29 8.13 -12.96 -14.96
N LEU A 30 7.58 -11.95 -15.62
CA LEU A 30 6.24 -11.98 -16.20
C LEU A 30 6.30 -12.35 -17.68
N VAL A 31 5.63 -13.44 -18.03
CA VAL A 31 5.38 -13.83 -19.42
C VAL A 31 3.93 -13.50 -19.73
N GLY A 32 3.70 -12.65 -20.72
CA GLY A 32 2.36 -12.37 -21.23
C GLY A 32 2.01 -13.29 -22.39
N SER A 33 0.75 -13.67 -22.53
CA SER A 33 0.27 -14.34 -23.74
C SER A 33 -1.04 -13.77 -24.24
N ASP A 34 -1.15 -13.66 -25.56
CA ASP A 34 -2.35 -13.28 -26.29
C ASP A 34 -2.23 -13.78 -27.74
N GLN A 35 -3.30 -13.67 -28.53
CA GLN A 35 -3.23 -13.90 -29.99
C GLN A 35 -2.43 -12.80 -30.67
N ASN A 36 -2.47 -11.58 -30.12
CA ASN A 36 -1.81 -10.41 -30.69
C ASN A 36 -0.82 -9.80 -29.69
N ARG A 37 0.43 -9.64 -30.12
CA ARG A 37 1.47 -8.96 -29.33
C ARG A 37 1.18 -7.47 -29.09
N PHE A 38 0.40 -6.84 -29.95
CA PHE A 38 0.08 -5.41 -29.87
C PHE A 38 -1.12 -5.13 -28.96
N CYS A 39 -1.08 -5.63 -27.73
CA CYS A 39 -2.03 -5.26 -26.68
C CYS A 39 -1.33 -4.51 -25.53
N TYR A 40 -2.11 -3.65 -24.85
CA TYR A 40 -1.61 -2.68 -23.86
C TYR A 40 -0.61 -3.23 -22.83
N PRO A 41 -0.87 -4.35 -22.14
CA PRO A 41 -0.01 -4.83 -21.04
C PRO A 41 1.25 -5.59 -21.49
N VAL A 42 1.44 -5.85 -22.79
CA VAL A 42 2.61 -6.62 -23.26
C VAL A 42 3.93 -5.88 -22.97
N ALA A 43 3.93 -4.55 -23.04
CA ALA A 43 5.10 -3.74 -22.71
C ALA A 43 5.49 -3.80 -21.22
N ASP A 44 4.55 -4.21 -20.36
CA ASP A 44 4.77 -4.40 -18.92
C ASP A 44 5.24 -5.84 -18.60
N CYS A 45 5.28 -6.74 -19.60
CA CYS A 45 5.77 -8.12 -19.48
C CYS A 45 7.27 -8.22 -19.83
N ASP A 46 7.96 -9.19 -19.23
CA ASP A 46 9.39 -9.45 -19.48
C ASP A 46 9.62 -10.33 -20.72
N ASP A 47 8.64 -11.18 -21.07
CA ASP A 47 8.59 -11.97 -22.30
C ASP A 47 7.13 -12.08 -22.81
N PHE A 48 6.97 -12.50 -24.06
CA PHE A 48 5.66 -12.71 -24.68
C PHE A 48 5.63 -14.00 -25.49
N VAL A 49 4.51 -14.73 -25.40
CA VAL A 49 4.24 -15.89 -26.24
C VAL A 49 2.87 -15.75 -26.92
N ALA A 50 2.87 -15.83 -28.25
CA ALA A 50 1.62 -15.93 -29.00
C ALA A 50 1.05 -17.35 -28.85
N LEU A 51 -0.23 -17.45 -28.47
CA LEU A 51 -0.93 -18.73 -28.39
C LEU A 51 -2.06 -18.78 -29.42
N PRO A 52 -2.48 -20.00 -29.83
CA PRO A 52 -3.68 -20.19 -30.62
C PRO A 52 -4.91 -19.58 -29.95
N ARG A 53 -6.00 -19.49 -30.70
CA ARG A 53 -7.30 -19.14 -30.11
C ARG A 53 -7.71 -20.18 -29.07
N ILE A 54 -8.46 -19.75 -28.04
CA ILE A 54 -8.91 -20.64 -26.95
C ILE A 54 -9.75 -21.82 -27.48
N ASP A 55 -10.49 -21.61 -28.57
CA ASP A 55 -11.32 -22.62 -29.25
C ASP A 55 -10.52 -23.56 -30.18
N HIS A 56 -9.21 -23.34 -30.34
CA HIS A 56 -8.37 -24.20 -31.15
C HIS A 56 -8.11 -25.54 -30.45
N PRO A 57 -8.22 -26.70 -31.14
CA PRO A 57 -8.01 -28.03 -30.53
C PRO A 57 -6.67 -28.17 -29.80
N ASP A 58 -5.61 -27.61 -30.35
CA ASP A 58 -4.25 -27.68 -29.78
C ASP A 58 -3.94 -26.57 -28.75
N TYR A 59 -4.93 -25.78 -28.32
CA TYR A 59 -4.69 -24.64 -27.42
C TYR A 59 -4.01 -25.07 -26.11
N LEU A 60 -4.54 -26.11 -25.45
CA LEU A 60 -4.00 -26.61 -24.18
C LEU A 60 -2.61 -27.24 -24.35
N GLU A 61 -2.35 -27.91 -25.47
CA GLU A 61 -1.03 -28.45 -25.80
C GLU A 61 0.00 -27.34 -26.00
N ALA A 62 -0.34 -26.35 -26.82
CA ALA A 62 0.52 -25.20 -27.08
C ALA A 62 0.80 -24.40 -25.78
N LEU A 63 -0.22 -24.24 -24.93
CA LEU A 63 -0.10 -23.56 -23.64
C LEU A 63 0.82 -24.33 -22.68
N LEU A 64 0.64 -25.64 -22.54
CA LEU A 64 1.50 -26.47 -21.69
C LEU A 64 2.94 -26.47 -22.19
N GLN A 65 3.16 -26.61 -23.50
CA GLN A 65 4.49 -26.56 -24.10
C GLN A 65 5.15 -25.19 -23.85
N ALA A 66 4.41 -24.09 -24.04
CA ALA A 66 4.91 -22.75 -23.76
C ALA A 66 5.33 -22.57 -22.29
N CYS A 67 4.59 -23.18 -21.35
CA CYS A 67 4.94 -23.20 -19.94
C CYS A 67 6.24 -23.98 -19.68
N VAL A 68 6.37 -25.17 -20.24
CA VAL A 68 7.55 -26.04 -20.08
C VAL A 68 8.80 -25.38 -20.67
N ASP A 69 8.72 -24.88 -21.90
CA ASP A 69 9.84 -24.26 -22.62
C ASP A 69 10.43 -23.04 -21.87
N ARG A 70 9.58 -22.33 -21.11
CA ARG A 70 9.96 -21.13 -20.36
C ARG A 70 10.24 -21.42 -18.88
N GLY A 71 9.94 -22.62 -18.40
CA GLY A 71 10.02 -22.97 -16.98
C GLY A 71 9.07 -22.14 -16.11
N ILE A 72 7.80 -22.05 -16.50
CA ILE A 72 6.76 -21.30 -15.78
C ILE A 72 6.43 -22.00 -14.45
N ASP A 73 6.51 -21.26 -13.34
CA ASP A 73 6.14 -21.77 -12.01
C ASP A 73 4.64 -21.65 -11.76
N ALA A 74 4.02 -20.55 -12.20
CA ALA A 74 2.60 -20.27 -12.00
C ALA A 74 1.92 -19.73 -13.27
N MET A 75 0.68 -20.15 -13.50
CA MET A 75 -0.13 -19.71 -14.64
C MET A 75 -1.46 -19.13 -14.19
N ILE A 76 -1.82 -17.98 -14.73
CA ILE A 76 -3.05 -17.25 -14.42
C ILE A 76 -3.91 -17.11 -15.69
N PRO A 77 -5.12 -17.69 -15.71
CA PRO A 77 -6.06 -17.51 -16.81
C PRO A 77 -6.54 -16.05 -16.90
N GLY A 78 -6.42 -15.44 -18.06
CA GLY A 78 -6.91 -14.08 -18.31
C GLY A 78 -8.32 -14.03 -18.89
N HIS A 79 -8.93 -15.16 -19.25
CA HIS A 79 -10.25 -15.19 -19.86
C HIS A 79 -11.16 -16.27 -19.27
N ASP A 80 -12.47 -15.95 -19.21
CA ASP A 80 -13.50 -16.82 -18.63
C ASP A 80 -13.62 -18.19 -19.34
N LEU A 81 -13.35 -18.23 -20.65
CA LEU A 81 -13.42 -19.47 -21.45
C LEU A 81 -12.28 -20.45 -21.14
N GLU A 82 -11.20 -20.00 -20.51
CA GLU A 82 -10.07 -20.87 -20.16
C GLU A 82 -10.30 -21.63 -18.85
N LEU A 83 -11.21 -21.15 -17.98
CA LEU A 83 -11.30 -21.62 -16.60
C LEU A 83 -11.67 -23.11 -16.51
N GLU A 84 -12.73 -23.52 -17.20
CA GLU A 84 -13.22 -24.91 -17.13
C GLU A 84 -12.25 -25.91 -17.79
N PRO A 85 -11.72 -25.67 -19.00
CA PRO A 85 -10.68 -26.53 -19.59
C PRO A 85 -9.45 -26.67 -18.69
N LEU A 86 -8.95 -25.56 -18.14
CA LEU A 86 -7.77 -25.57 -17.28
C LEU A 86 -8.02 -26.24 -15.92
N ALA A 87 -9.20 -26.07 -15.35
CA ALA A 87 -9.56 -26.74 -14.10
C ALA A 87 -9.57 -28.28 -14.26
N ARG A 88 -10.04 -28.79 -15.42
CA ARG A 88 -10.02 -30.22 -15.74
C ARG A 88 -8.61 -30.77 -15.96
N GLU A 89 -7.77 -30.03 -16.68
CA GLU A 89 -6.39 -30.44 -16.99
C GLU A 89 -5.37 -30.06 -15.91
N ARG A 90 -5.79 -29.47 -14.78
CA ARG A 90 -4.90 -28.99 -13.72
C ARG A 90 -3.83 -30.00 -13.31
N LYS A 91 -4.21 -31.27 -13.11
CA LYS A 91 -3.28 -32.35 -12.71
C LYS A 91 -2.14 -32.54 -13.71
N ARG A 92 -2.41 -32.33 -14.99
CA ARG A 92 -1.43 -32.44 -16.07
C ARG A 92 -0.41 -31.30 -16.01
N PHE A 93 -0.87 -30.06 -15.78
CA PHE A 93 0.02 -28.92 -15.55
C PHE A 93 0.85 -29.09 -14.26
N ASP A 94 0.22 -29.56 -13.18
CA ASP A 94 0.92 -29.85 -11.92
C ASP A 94 2.04 -30.89 -12.10
N ALA A 95 1.80 -31.94 -12.91
CA ALA A 95 2.81 -32.95 -13.24
C ALA A 95 3.99 -32.38 -14.06
N ALA A 96 3.77 -31.30 -14.79
CA ALA A 96 4.82 -30.55 -15.49
C ALA A 96 5.49 -29.46 -14.61
N GLY A 97 5.13 -29.38 -13.32
CA GLY A 97 5.67 -28.39 -12.39
C GLY A 97 4.98 -27.01 -12.45
N VAL A 98 3.89 -26.86 -13.21
CA VAL A 98 3.22 -25.58 -13.43
C VAL A 98 1.98 -25.46 -12.54
N LYS A 99 1.96 -24.45 -11.65
CA LYS A 99 0.83 -24.19 -10.76
C LYS A 99 -0.23 -23.32 -11.43
N VAL A 100 -1.33 -23.92 -11.87
CA VAL A 100 -2.46 -23.18 -12.42
C VAL A 100 -3.30 -22.57 -11.29
N ILE A 101 -3.46 -21.25 -11.32
CA ILE A 101 -4.29 -20.49 -10.38
C ILE A 101 -5.73 -20.50 -10.87
N VAL A 102 -6.38 -21.64 -10.69
CA VAL A 102 -7.79 -21.89 -11.01
C VAL A 102 -8.43 -22.71 -9.90
N GLY A 103 -9.74 -22.51 -9.70
CA GLY A 103 -10.56 -23.32 -8.79
C GLY A 103 -10.76 -24.76 -9.30
N ASP A 104 -11.36 -25.60 -8.47
CA ASP A 104 -11.72 -26.96 -8.86
C ASP A 104 -12.77 -26.98 -9.99
N ALA A 105 -12.70 -27.98 -10.88
CA ALA A 105 -13.59 -28.09 -12.03
C ALA A 105 -15.08 -28.12 -11.64
N ARG A 106 -15.44 -28.74 -10.50
CA ARG A 106 -16.81 -28.78 -9.99
C ARG A 106 -17.31 -27.39 -9.62
N LEU A 107 -16.51 -26.64 -8.87
CA LEU A 107 -16.84 -25.27 -8.46
C LEU A 107 -16.87 -24.32 -9.66
N VAL A 108 -15.89 -24.44 -10.56
CA VAL A 108 -15.82 -23.60 -11.77
C VAL A 108 -17.06 -23.79 -12.62
N SER A 109 -17.48 -25.04 -12.86
CA SER A 109 -18.68 -25.35 -13.63
C SER A 109 -19.94 -24.78 -12.96
N LEU A 110 -20.05 -24.90 -11.63
CA LEU A 110 -21.18 -24.35 -10.87
C LEU A 110 -21.27 -22.83 -11.02
N LEU A 111 -20.17 -22.11 -10.76
CA LEU A 111 -20.18 -20.64 -10.73
C LEU A 111 -20.29 -20.01 -12.12
N ARG A 112 -19.95 -20.74 -13.20
CA ARG A 112 -20.12 -20.28 -14.58
C ARG A 112 -21.56 -20.34 -15.09
N ASP A 113 -22.42 -21.12 -14.43
CA ASP A 113 -23.84 -21.20 -14.74
C ASP A 113 -24.67 -20.43 -13.70
N LYS A 114 -25.25 -19.30 -14.14
CA LYS A 114 -26.02 -18.40 -13.27
C LYS A 114 -27.24 -19.05 -12.62
N LEU A 115 -27.88 -19.98 -13.32
CA LEU A 115 -29.06 -20.66 -12.79
C LEU A 115 -28.65 -21.75 -11.79
N ALA A 116 -27.59 -22.49 -12.10
CA ALA A 116 -27.10 -23.57 -11.25
C ALA A 116 -26.64 -23.06 -9.88
N TRP A 117 -25.78 -22.03 -9.83
CA TRP A 117 -25.31 -21.51 -8.55
C TRP A 117 -26.43 -20.82 -7.76
N SER A 118 -27.31 -20.06 -8.43
CA SER A 118 -28.44 -19.40 -7.75
C SER A 118 -29.30 -20.43 -7.01
N ARG A 119 -29.68 -21.53 -7.67
CA ARG A 119 -30.43 -22.64 -7.06
C ARG A 119 -29.72 -23.30 -5.90
N GLU A 120 -28.44 -23.59 -6.09
CA GLU A 120 -27.66 -24.34 -5.12
C GLU A 120 -27.45 -23.52 -3.85
N LEU A 121 -27.08 -22.24 -3.99
CA LEU A 121 -26.86 -21.32 -2.88
C LEU A 121 -28.16 -20.88 -2.20
N ARG A 122 -29.26 -20.73 -2.95
CA ARG A 122 -30.60 -20.37 -2.40
C ARG A 122 -31.13 -21.37 -1.37
N LYS A 123 -30.69 -22.63 -1.42
CA LYS A 123 -31.03 -23.64 -0.40
C LYS A 123 -30.53 -23.28 1.00
N ARG A 124 -29.52 -22.41 1.11
CA ARG A 124 -28.82 -22.10 2.36
C ARG A 124 -28.87 -20.63 2.75
N THR A 125 -28.83 -19.72 1.78
CA THR A 125 -28.77 -18.28 2.04
C THR A 125 -29.73 -17.49 1.19
N ARG A 126 -30.24 -16.39 1.75
CA ARG A 126 -31.04 -15.40 1.02
C ARG A 126 -30.19 -14.28 0.40
N CYS A 127 -28.89 -14.24 0.66
CA CYS A 127 -27.93 -13.28 0.11
C CYS A 127 -27.60 -13.50 -1.38
N VAL A 128 -28.26 -14.44 -2.05
CA VAL A 128 -28.17 -14.65 -3.49
C VAL A 128 -29.51 -14.39 -4.16
N VAL A 129 -29.50 -13.86 -5.37
CA VAL A 129 -30.73 -13.59 -6.13
C VAL A 129 -31.44 -14.90 -6.48
N ASP A 130 -32.77 -14.90 -6.47
CA ASP A 130 -33.53 -16.02 -7.01
C ASP A 130 -33.51 -16.00 -8.53
N SER A 131 -33.49 -17.18 -9.15
CA SER A 131 -33.41 -17.31 -10.60
C SER A 131 -34.21 -18.49 -11.12
N CYS A 132 -34.87 -18.31 -12.25
CA CYS A 132 -35.39 -19.41 -13.07
C CYS A 132 -35.08 -19.16 -14.54
N SER A 133 -35.21 -20.19 -15.37
CA SER A 133 -35.16 -20.02 -16.83
C SER A 133 -36.50 -19.54 -17.39
N VAL A 134 -36.48 -18.95 -18.58
CA VAL A 134 -37.70 -18.62 -19.35
C VAL A 134 -38.58 -19.86 -19.56
N ALA A 135 -37.97 -21.01 -19.84
CA ALA A 135 -38.69 -22.29 -19.98
C ALA A 135 -39.49 -22.66 -18.74
N GLU A 136 -38.88 -22.54 -17.55
CA GLU A 136 -39.50 -22.89 -16.28
C GLU A 136 -40.57 -21.89 -15.86
N TYR A 137 -40.31 -20.59 -16.06
CA TYR A 137 -41.31 -19.57 -15.80
C TYR A 137 -42.60 -19.81 -16.60
N ARG A 138 -42.46 -20.15 -17.89
CA ARG A 138 -43.59 -20.49 -18.76
C ARG A 138 -44.27 -21.80 -18.35
N ARG A 139 -43.49 -22.84 -18.05
CA ARG A 139 -44.02 -24.16 -17.64
C ARG A 139 -44.86 -24.07 -16.37
N ASP A 140 -44.40 -23.30 -15.39
CA ASP A 140 -45.04 -23.21 -14.08
C ASP A 140 -46.12 -22.12 -14.01
N GLY A 141 -46.59 -21.64 -15.16
CA GLY A 141 -47.70 -20.67 -15.25
C GLY A 141 -47.40 -19.31 -14.62
N GLY A 142 -46.11 -18.94 -14.50
CA GLY A 142 -45.70 -17.72 -13.81
C GLY A 142 -45.77 -17.78 -12.28
N HIS A 143 -45.94 -18.95 -11.67
CA HIS A 143 -45.99 -19.14 -10.21
C HIS A 143 -44.62 -19.13 -9.50
N HIS A 144 -43.59 -18.54 -10.12
CA HIS A 144 -42.30 -18.32 -9.46
C HIS A 144 -42.33 -17.06 -8.60
N ASP A 145 -41.59 -17.04 -7.48
CA ASP A 145 -41.39 -15.87 -6.60
C ASP A 145 -40.50 -14.77 -7.25
N ILE A 146 -40.59 -14.59 -8.57
CA ILE A 146 -39.87 -13.56 -9.31
C ILE A 146 -40.77 -12.34 -9.49
N TRP A 147 -40.39 -11.24 -8.86
CA TRP A 147 -41.07 -9.96 -8.98
C TRP A 147 -40.53 -9.14 -10.15
N PHE A 148 -41.41 -8.36 -10.78
CA PHE A 148 -41.06 -7.40 -11.81
C PHE A 148 -40.88 -5.99 -11.20
N PRO A 149 -39.96 -5.16 -11.72
CA PRO A 149 -39.15 -5.42 -12.91
C PRO A 149 -38.07 -6.47 -12.68
N ALA A 150 -37.77 -7.24 -13.72
CA ALA A 150 -36.79 -8.32 -13.74
C ALA A 150 -35.74 -8.07 -14.84
N ILE A 151 -34.65 -8.82 -14.81
CA ILE A 151 -33.62 -8.83 -15.84
C ILE A 151 -33.50 -10.23 -16.45
N ALA A 152 -33.52 -10.30 -17.78
CA ALA A 152 -33.24 -11.52 -18.53
C ALA A 152 -31.81 -11.49 -19.07
N LYS A 153 -31.08 -12.61 -18.92
CA LYS A 153 -29.69 -12.73 -19.35
C LYS A 153 -29.32 -14.17 -19.73
N PRO A 154 -28.33 -14.37 -20.61
CA PRO A 154 -27.77 -15.70 -20.87
C PRO A 154 -27.22 -16.37 -19.59
N SER A 155 -27.43 -17.68 -19.45
CA SER A 155 -26.94 -18.47 -18.32
C SER A 155 -25.41 -18.43 -18.20
N GLY A 156 -24.71 -18.63 -19.32
CA GLY A 156 -23.25 -18.42 -19.48
C GLY A 156 -22.91 -17.19 -20.33
N GLY A 157 -21.69 -16.65 -20.20
CA GLY A 157 -21.19 -15.53 -21.03
C GLY A 157 -20.49 -14.43 -20.23
N SER A 158 -20.08 -13.35 -20.92
CA SER A 158 -19.31 -12.23 -20.36
C SER A 158 -19.83 -10.86 -20.82
N ALA A 159 -19.49 -9.79 -20.08
CA ALA A 159 -19.63 -8.39 -20.48
C ALA A 159 -21.06 -7.86 -20.74
N SER A 160 -22.06 -8.30 -19.97
CA SER A 160 -23.42 -7.75 -20.02
C SER A 160 -24.10 -7.85 -21.41
N ALA A 161 -23.61 -8.70 -22.30
CA ALA A 161 -24.19 -8.89 -23.63
C ALA A 161 -25.55 -9.61 -23.52
N GLY A 162 -26.57 -9.04 -24.16
CA GLY A 162 -27.92 -9.65 -24.21
C GLY A 162 -28.82 -9.38 -23.00
N LEU A 163 -28.49 -8.42 -22.13
CA LEU A 163 -29.36 -8.02 -21.02
C LEU A 163 -30.63 -7.33 -21.51
N LYS A 164 -31.78 -7.72 -20.97
CA LYS A 164 -33.07 -7.05 -21.18
C LYS A 164 -33.78 -6.80 -19.85
N ILE A 165 -34.33 -5.61 -19.67
CA ILE A 165 -35.27 -5.31 -18.58
C ILE A 165 -36.64 -5.85 -18.98
N LEU A 166 -37.30 -6.51 -18.03
CA LEU A 166 -38.67 -7.00 -18.14
C LEU A 166 -39.51 -6.23 -17.12
N HIS A 167 -40.60 -5.63 -17.56
CA HIS A 167 -41.56 -4.92 -16.72
C HIS A 167 -42.75 -5.78 -16.35
N ALA A 168 -43.08 -6.77 -17.18
CA ALA A 168 -44.18 -7.69 -16.96
C ALA A 168 -43.89 -9.06 -17.61
N PRO A 169 -44.64 -10.13 -17.26
CA PRO A 169 -44.47 -11.46 -17.85
C PRO A 169 -44.55 -11.49 -19.38
N GLU A 170 -45.31 -10.58 -19.99
CA GLU A 170 -45.49 -10.48 -21.43
C GLU A 170 -44.18 -10.15 -22.17
N ASP A 171 -43.24 -9.47 -21.50
CA ASP A 171 -41.93 -9.10 -22.05
C ASP A 171 -41.01 -10.32 -22.25
N LEU A 172 -41.39 -11.49 -21.73
CA LEU A 172 -40.70 -12.76 -21.99
C LEU A 172 -40.90 -13.29 -23.41
N THR A 173 -41.82 -12.71 -24.17
CA THR A 173 -42.15 -13.15 -25.53
C THR A 173 -40.93 -13.00 -26.45
N GLY A 174 -40.57 -14.09 -27.15
CA GLY A 174 -39.44 -14.11 -28.08
C GLY A 174 -38.05 -14.19 -27.43
N LEU A 175 -37.96 -14.30 -26.10
CA LEU A 175 -36.69 -14.62 -25.44
C LEU A 175 -36.36 -16.11 -25.56
N PRO A 176 -35.07 -16.46 -25.72
CA PRO A 176 -34.63 -17.85 -25.71
C PRO A 176 -34.99 -18.55 -24.40
N GLU A 177 -35.30 -19.85 -24.48
CA GLU A 177 -35.81 -20.64 -23.35
C GLU A 177 -34.77 -20.82 -22.23
N GLU A 178 -33.49 -20.79 -22.59
CA GLU A 178 -32.33 -20.93 -21.72
C GLU A 178 -31.93 -19.63 -21.01
N PHE A 179 -32.57 -18.49 -21.35
CA PHE A 179 -32.29 -17.24 -20.64
C PHE A 179 -32.73 -17.36 -19.19
N VAL A 180 -31.88 -16.82 -18.31
CA VAL A 180 -32.12 -16.75 -16.88
C VAL A 180 -32.83 -15.43 -16.56
N ILE A 181 -33.93 -15.53 -15.82
CA ILE A 181 -34.71 -14.40 -15.31
C ILE A 181 -34.35 -14.22 -13.84
N GLN A 182 -34.07 -12.97 -13.45
CA GLN A 182 -33.79 -12.58 -12.06
C GLN A 182 -34.55 -11.30 -11.70
N PRO A 183 -35.08 -11.16 -10.48
CA PRO A 183 -35.60 -9.87 -10.01
C PRO A 183 -34.55 -8.77 -10.16
N PHE A 184 -34.96 -7.59 -10.62
CA PHE A 184 -34.07 -6.45 -10.65
C PHE A 184 -33.89 -5.94 -9.21
N LEU A 185 -32.66 -5.99 -8.71
CA LEU A 185 -32.36 -5.57 -7.35
C LEU A 185 -32.26 -4.05 -7.30
N PHE A 186 -33.20 -3.35 -6.66
CA PHE A 186 -33.04 -1.91 -6.42
C PHE A 186 -32.14 -1.66 -5.22
N PRO A 187 -31.30 -0.62 -5.25
CA PRO A 187 -30.56 -0.24 -4.06
C PRO A 187 -31.49 0.38 -3.02
N VAL A 188 -31.00 0.46 -1.78
CA VAL A 188 -31.66 1.15 -0.66
C VAL A 188 -32.02 2.61 -0.99
N ALA A 189 -33.06 3.13 -0.34
CA ALA A 189 -33.62 4.46 -0.65
C ALA A 189 -32.63 5.63 -0.45
N ASP A 190 -31.61 5.47 0.40
CA ASP A 190 -30.56 6.46 0.68
C ASP A 190 -29.36 6.37 -0.27
N ASP A 191 -29.35 5.42 -1.21
CA ASP A 191 -28.28 5.30 -2.20
C ASP A 191 -28.32 6.50 -3.17
N PRO A 192 -27.18 7.19 -3.38
CA PRO A 192 -27.15 8.42 -4.18
C PRO A 192 -27.54 8.20 -5.65
N GLU A 193 -27.46 6.97 -6.17
CA GLU A 193 -27.78 6.65 -7.56
C GLU A 193 -29.18 6.06 -7.74
N VAL A 194 -29.95 5.87 -6.65
CA VAL A 194 -31.24 5.16 -6.69
C VAL A 194 -32.24 5.78 -7.68
N GLN A 195 -32.29 7.11 -7.77
CA GLN A 195 -33.21 7.80 -8.67
C GLN A 195 -32.82 7.61 -10.14
N SER A 196 -31.53 7.70 -10.46
CA SER A 196 -31.02 7.39 -11.81
C SER A 196 -31.33 5.95 -12.20
N ILE A 197 -31.14 5.00 -11.27
CA ILE A 197 -31.44 3.58 -11.48
C ILE A 197 -32.93 3.37 -11.75
N ARG A 198 -33.81 3.95 -10.92
CA ARG A 198 -35.26 3.84 -11.11
C ARG A 198 -35.70 4.42 -12.45
N GLY A 199 -35.19 5.59 -12.82
CA GLY A 199 -35.49 6.23 -14.10
C GLY A 199 -35.07 5.39 -15.31
N ALA A 200 -33.85 4.84 -15.29
CA ALA A 200 -33.36 3.99 -16.38
C ALA A 200 -34.13 2.67 -16.48
N VAL A 201 -34.40 2.01 -15.35
CA VAL A 201 -35.19 0.77 -15.34
C VAL A 201 -36.57 1.05 -15.91
N ALA A 202 -37.25 2.12 -15.48
CA ALA A 202 -38.56 2.50 -16.01
C ALA A 202 -38.56 2.77 -17.52
N ALA A 203 -37.42 3.18 -18.09
CA ALA A 203 -37.23 3.37 -19.52
C ALA A 203 -36.79 2.09 -20.27
N GLY A 204 -36.75 0.92 -19.60
CA GLY A 204 -36.27 -0.34 -20.16
C GLY A 204 -34.75 -0.38 -20.38
N GLN A 205 -34.00 0.54 -19.78
CA GLN A 205 -32.56 0.68 -19.95
C GLN A 205 -31.79 0.00 -18.82
N VAL A 206 -30.74 -0.74 -19.17
CA VAL A 206 -29.84 -1.36 -18.20
C VAL A 206 -28.73 -0.39 -17.84
N ILE A 207 -28.69 0.06 -16.58
CA ILE A 207 -27.55 0.82 -16.04
C ILE A 207 -26.89 0.07 -14.88
N GLN A 208 -25.57 0.15 -14.83
CA GLN A 208 -24.73 -0.56 -13.87
C GLN A 208 -24.14 0.42 -12.86
N LEU A 209 -25.01 0.87 -11.95
CA LEU A 209 -24.67 1.77 -10.85
C LEU A 209 -24.86 1.05 -9.50
N SER A 210 -24.15 1.54 -8.49
CA SER A 210 -24.17 1.07 -7.10
C SER A 210 -23.96 -0.44 -6.96
N GLU A 211 -23.10 -1.01 -7.80
CA GLU A 211 -22.72 -2.43 -7.71
C GLU A 211 -21.65 -2.62 -6.64
N ILE A 212 -21.81 -3.67 -5.83
CA ILE A 212 -20.82 -4.15 -4.88
C ILE A 212 -20.05 -5.29 -5.54
N SER A 213 -18.72 -5.19 -5.53
CA SER A 213 -17.82 -6.29 -5.91
C SER A 213 -17.13 -6.80 -4.67
N VAL A 214 -17.13 -8.13 -4.50
CA VAL A 214 -16.39 -8.82 -3.45
C VAL A 214 -15.39 -9.77 -4.10
N GLN A 215 -14.16 -9.77 -3.61
CA GLN A 215 -13.15 -10.76 -3.96
C GLN A 215 -12.84 -11.62 -2.75
N LEU A 216 -13.02 -12.92 -2.91
CA LEU A 216 -12.55 -13.95 -1.99
C LEU A 216 -11.27 -14.54 -2.56
N VAL A 217 -10.31 -14.81 -1.67
CA VAL A 217 -8.98 -15.30 -2.03
C VAL A 217 -8.71 -16.57 -1.23
N TYR A 218 -8.83 -17.71 -1.89
CA TYR A 218 -8.62 -19.02 -1.27
C TYR A 218 -7.23 -19.57 -1.58
N ALA A 219 -6.56 -20.10 -0.57
CA ALA A 219 -5.29 -20.80 -0.68
C ALA A 219 -5.40 -22.06 -1.54
N ALA A 220 -4.25 -22.64 -1.88
CA ALA A 220 -4.18 -23.88 -2.63
C ALA A 220 -4.82 -25.07 -1.90
N ASP A 221 -4.92 -25.02 -0.57
CA ASP A 221 -5.50 -26.02 0.33
C ASP A 221 -6.95 -25.71 0.74
N GLY A 222 -7.54 -24.63 0.22
CA GLY A 222 -8.93 -24.25 0.46
C GLY A 222 -9.16 -23.27 1.61
N GLU A 223 -8.11 -22.87 2.35
CA GLU A 223 -8.25 -21.84 3.39
C GLU A 223 -8.57 -20.46 2.78
N LEU A 224 -9.57 -19.75 3.32
CA LEU A 224 -9.83 -18.35 2.94
C LEU A 224 -8.75 -17.44 3.53
N LEU A 225 -7.81 -16.97 2.70
CA LEU A 225 -6.69 -16.14 3.12
C LEU A 225 -7.06 -14.66 3.26
N ALA A 226 -7.92 -14.15 2.39
CA ALA A 226 -8.24 -12.73 2.33
C ALA A 226 -9.58 -12.46 1.64
N ARG A 227 -10.18 -11.31 1.98
CA ARG A 227 -11.42 -10.80 1.36
C ARG A 227 -11.35 -9.29 1.13
N PHE A 228 -11.93 -8.81 0.04
CA PHE A 228 -12.01 -7.40 -0.31
C PHE A 228 -13.42 -7.06 -0.79
N ALA A 229 -13.95 -5.90 -0.42
CA ALA A 229 -15.22 -5.38 -0.93
C ALA A 229 -15.05 -3.95 -1.47
N SER A 230 -15.77 -3.62 -2.54
CA SER A 230 -15.86 -2.25 -3.05
C SER A 230 -17.22 -1.93 -3.62
N ARG A 231 -17.60 -0.65 -3.55
CA ARG A 231 -18.65 -0.06 -4.37
C ARG A 231 -18.04 0.45 -5.66
N ASN A 232 -18.64 0.08 -6.79
CA ASN A 232 -18.15 0.40 -8.11
C ASN A 232 -19.18 1.18 -8.92
N ARG A 233 -18.71 2.16 -9.71
CA ARG A 233 -19.45 2.73 -10.83
C ARG A 233 -18.93 2.11 -12.12
N LEU A 234 -19.81 1.57 -12.95
CA LEU A 234 -19.42 0.95 -14.21
C LEU A 234 -19.84 1.81 -15.40
N LYS A 235 -19.05 1.75 -16.47
CA LYS A 235 -19.38 2.29 -17.79
C LYS A 235 -19.22 1.16 -18.81
N ALA A 236 -20.31 0.76 -19.45
CA ALA A 236 -20.34 -0.35 -20.41
C ALA A 236 -19.71 -1.66 -19.87
N GLY A 237 -20.10 -2.09 -18.67
CA GLY A 237 -19.57 -3.30 -18.03
C GLY A 237 -18.16 -3.19 -17.46
N VAL A 238 -17.49 -2.04 -17.62
CA VAL A 238 -16.15 -1.79 -17.06
C VAL A 238 -16.26 -0.90 -15.82
N PRO A 239 -15.77 -1.35 -14.65
CA PRO A 239 -15.64 -0.46 -13.48
C PRO A 239 -14.70 0.70 -13.80
N VAL A 240 -15.18 1.92 -13.57
CA VAL A 240 -14.43 3.16 -13.83
C VAL A 240 -14.05 3.90 -12.55
N GLU A 241 -14.85 3.76 -11.49
CA GLU A 241 -14.59 4.33 -10.17
C GLU A 241 -14.80 3.23 -9.13
N ILE A 242 -13.83 3.07 -8.23
CA ILE A 242 -13.76 1.96 -7.28
C ILE A 242 -13.53 2.52 -5.88
N GLN A 243 -14.49 2.30 -4.98
CA GLN A 243 -14.42 2.74 -3.59
C GLN A 243 -14.37 1.54 -2.66
N PRO A 244 -13.24 1.28 -1.96
CA PRO A 244 -13.16 0.21 -0.98
C PRO A 244 -14.21 0.37 0.13
N LEU A 245 -14.83 -0.75 0.52
CA LEU A 245 -15.83 -0.83 1.59
C LEU A 245 -15.36 -1.77 2.70
N ASP A 246 -15.70 -1.40 3.93
CA ASP A 246 -15.51 -2.23 5.11
C ASP A 246 -16.67 -1.97 6.07
N THR A 247 -17.76 -2.74 5.92
CA THR A 247 -18.96 -2.60 6.74
C THR A 247 -19.46 -3.96 7.22
N PRO A 248 -19.92 -4.07 8.48
CA PRO A 248 -20.41 -5.35 9.01
C PRO A 248 -21.52 -5.98 8.16
N ALA A 249 -22.45 -5.18 7.63
CA ALA A 249 -23.55 -5.67 6.81
C ALA A 249 -23.08 -6.36 5.50
N VAL A 250 -22.01 -5.86 4.88
CA VAL A 250 -21.40 -6.52 3.72
C VAL A 250 -20.78 -7.85 4.14
N TRP A 251 -20.04 -7.86 5.26
CA TRP A 251 -19.35 -9.07 5.69
C TRP A 251 -20.27 -10.18 6.17
N THR A 252 -21.40 -9.87 6.84
CA THR A 252 -22.41 -10.87 7.20
C THR A 252 -22.93 -11.62 5.97
N ALA A 253 -23.31 -10.90 4.91
CA ALA A 253 -23.78 -11.54 3.67
C ALA A 253 -22.68 -12.33 2.96
N VAL A 254 -21.44 -11.84 3.00
CA VAL A 254 -20.28 -12.57 2.46
C VAL A 254 -20.02 -13.86 3.22
N ASP A 255 -20.11 -13.84 4.56
CA ASP A 255 -19.87 -15.02 5.41
C ASP A 255 -20.89 -16.13 5.16
N GLU A 256 -22.16 -15.79 4.90
CA GLU A 256 -23.16 -16.78 4.47
C GLU A 256 -22.80 -17.45 3.14
N VAL A 257 -22.33 -16.67 2.16
CA VAL A 257 -21.89 -17.24 0.86
C VAL A 257 -20.62 -18.06 1.02
N VAL A 258 -19.64 -17.60 1.81
CA VAL A 258 -18.41 -18.35 2.13
C VAL A 258 -18.75 -19.71 2.75
N SER A 259 -19.69 -19.73 3.71
CA SER A 259 -20.16 -20.97 4.33
C SER A 259 -20.78 -21.92 3.29
N ALA A 260 -21.63 -21.41 2.40
CA ALA A 260 -22.25 -22.22 1.36
C ALA A 260 -21.25 -22.75 0.31
N LEU A 261 -20.18 -22.00 0.01
CA LEU A 261 -19.12 -22.42 -0.92
C LEU A 261 -18.16 -23.45 -0.31
N SER A 262 -18.10 -23.60 1.01
CA SER A 262 -17.13 -24.48 1.68
C SER A 262 -17.23 -25.96 1.25
N ASP A 263 -18.42 -26.44 0.90
CA ASP A 263 -18.70 -27.79 0.37
C ASP A 263 -18.05 -28.09 -0.99
N TYR A 264 -17.50 -27.07 -1.64
CA TYR A 264 -16.92 -27.14 -2.98
C TYR A 264 -15.40 -26.97 -2.99
N GLU A 265 -14.76 -27.00 -1.81
CA GLU A 265 -13.30 -26.89 -1.64
C GLU A 265 -12.71 -25.73 -2.47
N PRO A 266 -13.18 -24.49 -2.24
CA PRO A 266 -12.87 -23.36 -3.09
C PRO A 266 -11.36 -23.07 -3.08
N ARG A 267 -10.80 -22.76 -4.24
CA ARG A 267 -9.36 -22.51 -4.43
C ARG A 267 -9.16 -21.35 -5.38
N GLY A 268 -8.16 -20.51 -5.10
CA GLY A 268 -7.85 -19.35 -5.91
C GLY A 268 -8.88 -18.22 -5.75
N PRO A 269 -8.99 -17.33 -6.75
CA PRO A 269 -9.85 -16.15 -6.66
C PRO A 269 -11.31 -16.48 -6.99
N VAL A 270 -12.25 -16.07 -6.13
CA VAL A 270 -13.69 -16.09 -6.40
C VAL A 270 -14.26 -14.68 -6.25
N ASN A 271 -14.78 -14.13 -7.34
CA ASN A 271 -15.40 -12.81 -7.37
C ASN A 271 -16.93 -12.91 -7.31
N LEU A 272 -17.54 -12.14 -6.41
CA LEU A 272 -18.98 -12.00 -6.28
C LEU A 272 -19.38 -10.57 -6.65
N GLN A 273 -20.54 -10.41 -7.28
CA GLN A 273 -21.13 -9.13 -7.63
C GLN A 273 -22.57 -9.08 -7.15
N GLY A 274 -22.92 -7.98 -6.50
CA GLY A 274 -24.20 -7.81 -5.83
C GLY A 274 -24.59 -6.34 -5.69
N ARG A 275 -25.69 -6.11 -4.99
CA ARG A 275 -26.18 -4.77 -4.66
C ARG A 275 -26.74 -4.77 -3.24
N ILE A 276 -26.56 -3.67 -2.52
CA ILE A 276 -27.17 -3.48 -1.19
C ILE A 276 -28.61 -3.04 -1.40
N THR A 277 -29.55 -3.91 -1.02
CA THR A 277 -31.00 -3.72 -1.11
C THR A 277 -31.59 -3.48 0.29
N GLU A 278 -32.88 -3.23 0.38
CA GLU A 278 -33.62 -3.18 1.67
C GLU A 278 -33.49 -4.49 2.48
N GLN A 279 -33.18 -5.62 1.82
CA GLN A 279 -32.95 -6.92 2.45
C GLN A 279 -31.47 -7.16 2.81
N GLY A 280 -30.60 -6.18 2.59
CA GLY A 280 -29.15 -6.32 2.71
C GLY A 280 -28.46 -6.60 1.36
N LEU A 281 -27.21 -7.05 1.40
CA LEU A 281 -26.42 -7.36 0.22
C LEU A 281 -26.90 -8.65 -0.44
N VAL A 282 -27.30 -8.56 -1.71
CA VAL A 282 -27.75 -9.70 -2.52
C VAL A 282 -26.88 -9.82 -3.78
N PHE A 283 -26.29 -11.00 -3.98
CA PHE A 283 -25.42 -11.32 -5.12
C PHE A 283 -26.21 -11.82 -6.32
N PHE A 284 -25.88 -11.31 -7.50
CA PHE A 284 -26.53 -11.65 -8.77
C PHE A 284 -25.57 -12.20 -9.84
N GLU A 285 -24.27 -12.18 -9.57
CA GLU A 285 -23.23 -12.74 -10.44
C GLU A 285 -22.04 -13.23 -9.60
N MET A 286 -21.46 -14.36 -10.01
CA MET A 286 -20.29 -14.97 -9.39
C MET A 286 -19.35 -15.46 -10.49
N ASN A 287 -18.04 -15.29 -10.30
CA ASN A 287 -17.02 -15.71 -11.27
C ASN A 287 -15.79 -16.26 -10.53
N PRO A 288 -15.31 -17.49 -10.83
CA PRO A 288 -14.18 -18.12 -10.15
C PRO A 288 -12.83 -17.66 -10.73
N ARG A 289 -12.64 -16.33 -10.84
CA ARG A 289 -11.42 -15.71 -11.37
C ARG A 289 -11.15 -14.32 -10.78
N PHE A 290 -9.99 -13.74 -11.11
CA PHE A 290 -9.65 -12.33 -10.84
C PHE A 290 -10.59 -11.37 -11.58
N THR A 291 -10.43 -10.06 -11.44
CA THR A 291 -11.33 -9.10 -12.09
C THR A 291 -10.58 -8.02 -12.83
N GLY A 292 -11.30 -7.26 -13.65
CA GLY A 292 -10.79 -6.03 -14.22
C GLY A 292 -10.44 -4.96 -13.20
N ILE A 293 -10.69 -5.12 -11.89
CA ILE A 293 -10.25 -4.14 -10.87
C ILE A 293 -9.13 -4.67 -9.98
N THR A 294 -8.61 -5.87 -10.26
CA THR A 294 -7.52 -6.49 -9.50
C THR A 294 -6.26 -5.61 -9.46
N GLY A 295 -5.96 -4.88 -10.54
CA GLY A 295 -4.86 -3.90 -10.54
C GLY A 295 -5.09 -2.74 -9.55
N ASN A 296 -6.32 -2.21 -9.44
CA ASN A 296 -6.65 -1.19 -8.43
C ASN A 296 -6.57 -1.74 -7.01
N ARG A 297 -7.02 -2.98 -6.77
CA ARG A 297 -6.93 -3.63 -5.45
C ARG A 297 -5.49 -3.76 -4.98
N ALA A 298 -4.58 -4.13 -5.87
CA ALA A 298 -3.15 -4.15 -5.58
C ALA A 298 -2.62 -2.76 -5.18
N GLN A 299 -3.06 -1.68 -5.84
CA GLN A 299 -2.69 -0.30 -5.48
C GLN A 299 -3.29 0.15 -4.12
N PHE A 300 -4.43 -0.42 -3.72
CA PHE A 300 -4.96 -0.27 -2.37
C PHE A 300 -4.24 -1.12 -1.32
N GLY A 301 -3.25 -1.92 -1.72
CA GLY A 301 -2.49 -2.83 -0.85
C GLY A 301 -3.11 -4.22 -0.67
N PHE A 302 -4.20 -4.52 -1.37
CA PHE A 302 -4.78 -5.85 -1.47
C PHE A 302 -4.26 -6.51 -2.76
N ASN A 303 -3.00 -6.94 -2.78
CA ASN A 303 -2.42 -7.58 -3.97
C ASN A 303 -2.71 -9.10 -3.96
N GLU A 304 -3.94 -9.47 -4.33
CA GLU A 304 -4.39 -10.87 -4.29
C GLU A 304 -3.61 -11.78 -5.24
N VAL A 305 -3.11 -11.24 -6.35
CA VAL A 305 -2.37 -11.98 -7.37
C VAL A 305 -1.03 -12.43 -6.82
N SER A 306 -0.29 -11.50 -6.24
CA SER A 306 1.00 -11.74 -5.58
C SER A 306 0.87 -12.74 -4.43
N LEU A 307 -0.19 -12.62 -3.61
CA LEU A 307 -0.48 -13.59 -2.54
C LEU A 307 -0.72 -15.00 -3.09
N LEU A 308 -1.55 -15.14 -4.13
CA LEU A 308 -1.88 -16.45 -4.69
C LEU A 308 -0.71 -17.11 -5.41
N ILE A 309 0.15 -16.34 -6.10
CA ILE A 309 1.38 -16.89 -6.70
C ILE A 309 2.30 -17.43 -5.61
N ASP A 310 2.56 -16.65 -4.57
CA ASP A 310 3.45 -17.07 -3.48
C ASP A 310 2.86 -18.27 -2.72
N ASN A 311 1.55 -18.30 -2.52
CA ASN A 311 0.86 -19.42 -1.89
C ASN A 311 0.90 -20.70 -2.74
N PHE A 312 0.58 -20.62 -4.03
CA PHE A 312 0.47 -21.81 -4.87
C PHE A 312 1.83 -22.43 -5.18
N VAL A 313 2.87 -21.59 -5.32
CA VAL A 313 4.23 -22.02 -5.66
C VAL A 313 5.02 -22.40 -4.42
N SER A 314 4.87 -21.68 -3.30
CA SER A 314 5.74 -21.82 -2.13
C SER A 314 4.99 -22.14 -0.82
N GLY A 315 3.67 -22.23 -0.84
CA GLY A 315 2.85 -22.47 0.36
C GLY A 315 2.74 -21.25 1.29
N GLU A 316 3.25 -20.09 0.87
CA GLU A 316 3.27 -18.89 1.71
C GLU A 316 1.85 -18.42 2.02
N LYS A 317 1.59 -18.07 3.29
CA LYS A 317 0.36 -17.44 3.73
C LYS A 317 0.72 -16.12 4.42
N ARG A 318 0.06 -15.03 4.03
CA ARG A 318 0.23 -13.71 4.66
C ARG A 318 -1.06 -12.90 4.57
N ALA A 319 -1.25 -12.01 5.55
CA ALA A 319 -2.38 -11.10 5.58
C ALA A 319 -2.24 -9.98 4.54
N LEU A 320 -3.37 -9.57 3.97
CA LEU A 320 -3.49 -8.36 3.16
C LEU A 320 -4.36 -7.34 3.89
N TYR A 321 -4.01 -6.06 3.76
CA TYR A 321 -4.77 -4.95 4.30
C TYR A 321 -5.19 -4.01 3.17
N VAL A 322 -6.25 -3.24 3.39
CA VAL A 322 -6.82 -2.34 2.40
C VAL A 322 -6.65 -0.90 2.86
N ASN A 323 -6.06 -0.06 2.02
CA ASN A 323 -6.04 1.38 2.25
C ASN A 323 -7.39 2.01 1.81
N HIS A 324 -8.25 2.29 2.78
CA HIS A 324 -9.55 2.94 2.59
C HIS A 324 -9.48 4.48 2.43
N ALA A 325 -8.28 5.05 2.44
CA ALA A 325 -8.02 6.45 2.10
C ALA A 325 -7.70 6.64 0.61
N LYS A 326 -7.73 5.59 -0.21
CA LYS A 326 -7.61 5.66 -1.67
C LYS A 326 -8.94 5.39 -2.38
N ILE A 327 -9.10 6.00 -3.56
CA ILE A 327 -10.18 5.75 -4.52
C ILE A 327 -9.53 5.32 -5.83
N GLY A 328 -10.04 4.26 -6.44
CA GLY A 328 -9.53 3.72 -7.70
C GLY A 328 -10.24 4.32 -8.89
N THR A 329 -9.49 4.50 -9.97
CA THR A 329 -10.02 4.83 -11.29
C THR A 329 -9.48 3.87 -12.32
N ARG A 330 -10.30 3.53 -13.31
CA ARG A 330 -9.90 2.64 -14.40
C ARG A 330 -10.58 3.00 -15.71
N GLN A 331 -9.79 3.07 -16.78
CA GLN A 331 -10.30 3.17 -18.15
C GLN A 331 -9.44 2.29 -19.06
N VAL A 332 -8.22 2.76 -19.35
CA VAL A 332 -7.16 1.98 -20.02
C VAL A 332 -6.15 1.43 -19.02
N ALA A 333 -5.96 2.07 -17.86
CA ALA A 333 -5.01 1.65 -16.83
C ALA A 333 -5.62 1.81 -15.43
N CYS A 334 -5.08 1.08 -14.46
CA CYS A 334 -5.44 1.23 -13.04
C CYS A 334 -4.67 2.40 -12.40
N ARG A 335 -5.39 3.31 -11.75
CA ARG A 335 -4.84 4.44 -10.99
C ARG A 335 -5.57 4.62 -9.66
N THR A 336 -4.93 5.27 -8.70
CA THR A 336 -5.56 5.66 -7.43
C THR A 336 -5.43 7.15 -7.15
N TRP A 337 -6.36 7.65 -6.34
CA TRP A 337 -6.41 9.03 -5.87
C TRP A 337 -6.58 9.05 -4.35
N PRO A 338 -5.96 10.01 -3.64
CA PRO A 338 -6.29 10.26 -2.25
C PRO A 338 -7.77 10.61 -2.12
N ARG A 339 -8.50 9.90 -1.26
CA ARG A 339 -9.95 10.04 -1.07
C ARG A 339 -10.39 11.46 -0.72
N HIS A 340 -9.56 12.22 0.01
CA HIS A 340 -9.89 13.60 0.38
C HIS A 340 -9.99 14.56 -0.82
N ARG A 341 -9.33 14.23 -1.94
CA ARG A 341 -9.40 14.96 -3.22
C ARG A 341 -10.60 14.53 -4.08
N TYR A 342 -11.39 13.56 -3.62
CA TYR A 342 -12.54 13.03 -4.33
C TYR A 342 -13.84 13.40 -3.59
N ASP A 343 -14.85 13.85 -4.34
CA ASP A 343 -16.09 14.41 -3.78
C ASP A 343 -17.26 13.43 -3.79
N PHE A 344 -17.13 12.28 -4.49
CA PHE A 344 -18.22 11.32 -4.59
C PHE A 344 -18.49 10.59 -3.26
N GLY A 345 -19.72 10.72 -2.75
CA GLY A 345 -20.19 10.05 -1.54
C GLY A 345 -19.60 10.60 -0.24
N ARG A 346 -19.21 11.87 -0.18
CA ARG A 346 -18.86 12.54 1.08
C ARG A 346 -20.08 12.58 2.01
N VAL A 347 -19.93 11.99 3.20
CA VAL A 347 -20.73 12.37 4.38
C VAL A 347 -19.98 13.53 5.05
N PRO A 348 -20.57 14.73 5.20
CA PRO A 348 -19.92 15.85 5.87
C PRO A 348 -19.60 15.54 7.34
N GLY A 349 -18.40 15.90 7.81
CA GLY A 349 -18.06 15.91 9.24
C GLY A 349 -17.10 14.82 9.75
N SER A 350 -16.07 14.42 8.99
CA SER A 350 -15.13 13.40 9.49
C SER A 350 -14.15 13.95 10.53
N ILE A 351 -14.23 13.39 11.74
CA ILE A 351 -13.19 13.34 12.78
C ILE A 351 -11.82 13.01 12.15
N ARG A 352 -10.72 13.53 12.71
CA ARG A 352 -9.33 13.22 12.29
C ARG A 352 -9.19 11.70 12.12
N ARG A 353 -9.02 11.26 10.87
CA ARG A 353 -8.96 9.84 10.51
C ARG A 353 -7.58 9.30 10.90
N ARG A 354 -7.58 8.13 11.55
CA ARG A 354 -6.39 7.31 11.80
C ARG A 354 -5.58 7.13 10.52
N GLN A 355 -4.29 7.51 10.50
CA GLN A 355 -3.44 7.35 9.33
C GLN A 355 -2.62 6.06 9.39
N SER A 356 -2.34 5.49 8.23
CA SER A 356 -1.36 4.41 8.08
C SER A 356 0.01 4.97 7.67
N VAL A 357 1.00 4.86 8.56
CA VAL A 357 2.34 5.43 8.37
C VAL A 357 3.38 4.32 8.20
N LEU A 358 3.97 4.20 7.00
CA LEU A 358 5.07 3.28 6.73
C LEU A 358 6.40 3.96 7.05
N VAL A 359 7.20 3.35 7.92
CA VAL A 359 8.46 3.92 8.41
C VAL A 359 9.63 3.02 8.02
N LEU A 360 10.46 3.47 7.08
CA LEU A 360 11.70 2.77 6.72
C LEU A 360 12.81 3.17 7.68
N GLY A 361 13.55 2.18 8.22
CA GLY A 361 14.57 2.44 9.24
C GLY A 361 13.97 2.69 10.63
N GLY A 362 12.83 2.05 10.93
CA GLY A 362 12.00 2.26 12.13
C GLY A 362 12.72 2.04 13.47
N THR A 363 13.89 1.41 13.47
CA THR A 363 14.71 1.17 14.67
C THR A 363 15.88 2.12 14.84
N SER A 364 16.05 3.11 13.97
CA SER A 364 17.05 4.17 14.19
C SER A 364 16.67 5.04 15.39
N TRP A 365 17.64 5.76 15.96
CA TRP A 365 17.43 6.54 17.18
C TRP A 365 16.26 7.53 17.07
N LEU A 366 16.22 8.35 16.01
CA LEU A 366 15.10 9.25 15.74
C LEU A 366 13.81 8.49 15.40
N ALA A 367 13.91 7.45 14.56
CA ALA A 367 12.72 6.74 14.09
C ALA A 367 11.98 6.02 15.21
N ARG A 368 12.66 5.46 16.22
CA ARG A 368 11.99 4.82 17.37
C ARG A 368 11.10 5.81 18.12
N GLN A 369 11.62 7.01 18.37
CA GLN A 369 10.87 8.08 19.04
C GLN A 369 9.68 8.52 18.18
N PHE A 370 9.88 8.66 16.86
CA PHE A 370 8.81 8.98 15.92
C PHE A 370 7.73 7.89 15.88
N VAL A 371 8.11 6.62 15.75
CA VAL A 371 7.20 5.47 15.70
C VAL A 371 6.33 5.40 16.95
N THR A 372 6.94 5.51 18.14
CA THR A 372 6.21 5.51 19.41
C THR A 372 5.27 6.71 19.52
N ALA A 373 5.73 7.91 19.12
CA ALA A 373 4.90 9.12 19.14
C ALA A 373 3.68 9.02 18.20
N ARG A 374 3.85 8.48 16.99
CA ARG A 374 2.74 8.29 16.03
C ARG A 374 1.74 7.24 16.50
N ALA A 375 2.21 6.13 17.05
CA ALA A 375 1.34 5.12 17.64
C ALA A 375 0.53 5.69 18.81
N ALA A 376 1.16 6.48 19.68
CA ALA A 376 0.49 7.17 20.78
C ALA A 376 -0.52 8.24 20.30
N ALA A 377 -0.27 8.87 19.15
CA ALA A 377 -1.22 9.75 18.48
C ALA A 377 -2.40 9.01 17.80
N GLY A 378 -2.41 7.68 17.86
CA GLY A 378 -3.47 6.81 17.38
C GLY A 378 -3.26 6.24 15.99
N ASP A 379 -2.13 6.50 15.31
CA ASP A 379 -1.89 5.99 13.95
C ASP A 379 -1.62 4.49 13.91
N ASP A 380 -1.80 3.90 12.73
CA ASP A 380 -1.31 2.56 12.41
C ASP A 380 0.09 2.67 11.78
N VAL A 381 1.12 2.33 12.55
CA VAL A 381 2.53 2.47 12.14
C VAL A 381 3.09 1.13 11.69
N ILE A 382 3.66 1.09 10.48
CA ILE A 382 4.38 -0.06 9.94
C ILE A 382 5.88 0.24 10.00
N ALA A 383 6.58 -0.28 11.01
CA ALA A 383 8.00 -0.03 11.23
C ALA A 383 8.85 -1.10 10.53
N VAL A 384 9.59 -0.70 9.50
CA VAL A 384 10.49 -1.59 8.74
C VAL A 384 11.90 -1.45 9.28
N CYS A 385 12.53 -2.59 9.57
CA CYS A 385 13.89 -2.65 10.09
C CYS A 385 14.70 -3.79 9.47
N ARG A 386 16.01 -3.79 9.70
CA ARG A 386 16.89 -4.89 9.26
C ARG A 386 16.46 -6.19 9.93
N GLU A 387 16.63 -7.32 9.24
CA GLU A 387 16.31 -8.66 9.77
C GLU A 387 16.89 -8.89 11.17
N ARG A 388 18.18 -8.57 11.35
CA ARG A 388 18.88 -8.69 12.64
C ARG A 388 18.34 -7.82 13.77
N SER A 389 17.51 -6.82 13.46
CA SER A 389 16.95 -5.86 14.41
C SER A 389 15.48 -6.12 14.73
N VAL A 390 14.85 -7.13 14.14
CA VAL A 390 13.42 -7.43 14.34
C VAL A 390 13.13 -7.79 15.81
N SER A 391 13.96 -8.64 16.44
CA SER A 391 13.77 -9.02 17.85
C SER A 391 13.86 -7.81 18.78
N ASP A 392 14.86 -6.95 18.57
CA ASP A 392 15.03 -5.72 19.35
C ASP A 392 13.90 -4.72 19.12
N ALA A 393 13.40 -4.61 17.88
CA ALA A 393 12.26 -3.77 17.53
C ALA A 393 10.99 -4.25 18.25
N ASN A 394 10.71 -5.54 18.21
CA ASN A 394 9.55 -6.13 18.88
C ASN A 394 9.62 -5.93 20.39
N ARG A 395 10.81 -6.01 20.99
CA ARG A 395 11.00 -5.72 22.41
C ARG A 395 10.80 -4.23 22.72
N ALA A 396 11.37 -3.34 21.90
CA ALA A 396 11.28 -1.89 22.09
C ALA A 396 9.84 -1.36 21.94
N PHE A 397 9.05 -1.97 21.05
CA PHE A 397 7.66 -1.58 20.79
C PHE A 397 6.64 -2.46 21.52
N ALA A 398 7.08 -3.34 22.42
CA ALA A 398 6.19 -4.19 23.20
C ALA A 398 5.20 -3.33 24.01
N GLY A 399 3.92 -3.68 23.96
CA GLY A 399 2.85 -2.95 24.66
C GLY A 399 2.33 -1.70 23.95
N SER A 400 2.95 -1.27 22.84
CA SER A 400 2.40 -0.20 22.00
C SER A 400 1.32 -0.74 21.07
N ILE A 401 0.13 -0.14 21.12
CA ILE A 401 -0.98 -0.46 20.21
C ILE A 401 -0.75 0.25 18.88
N GLY A 402 -1.03 -0.43 17.76
CA GLY A 402 -0.95 0.17 16.42
C GLY A 402 0.43 0.10 15.75
N ILE A 403 1.42 -0.58 16.33
CA ILE A 403 2.73 -0.80 15.70
C ILE A 403 2.83 -2.20 15.11
N ARG A 404 3.21 -2.30 13.83
CA ARG A 404 3.57 -3.56 13.16
C ARG A 404 5.03 -3.51 12.72
N VAL A 405 5.83 -4.48 13.15
CA VAL A 405 7.27 -4.55 12.83
C VAL A 405 7.51 -5.50 11.68
N PHE A 406 8.11 -5.01 10.59
CA PHE A 406 8.45 -5.79 9.40
C PHE A 406 9.97 -5.84 9.23
N SER A 407 10.48 -7.00 8.81
CA SER A 407 11.84 -7.10 8.28
C SER A 407 11.91 -6.46 6.89
N GLU A 408 13.05 -5.87 6.54
CA GLU A 408 13.39 -5.43 5.19
C GLU A 408 13.39 -6.59 4.16
N ARG A 409 13.43 -7.84 4.63
CA ARG A 409 13.36 -9.07 3.81
C ARG A 409 11.96 -9.69 3.78
N SER A 410 10.99 -9.10 4.48
CA SER A 410 9.63 -9.62 4.52
C SER A 410 9.01 -9.62 3.12
N SER A 411 8.45 -10.75 2.71
CA SER A 411 7.68 -10.84 1.47
C SER A 411 6.46 -9.91 1.49
N ALA A 412 5.91 -9.61 2.66
CA ALA A 412 4.79 -8.69 2.85
C ALA A 412 5.18 -7.21 2.72
N LEU A 413 6.47 -6.87 2.65
CA LEU A 413 6.92 -5.47 2.55
C LEU A 413 6.38 -4.78 1.28
N LYS A 414 6.34 -5.50 0.15
CA LYS A 414 5.77 -4.98 -1.11
C LYS A 414 4.29 -4.56 -0.94
N ASP A 415 3.53 -5.29 -0.14
CA ASP A 415 2.12 -5.02 0.12
C ASP A 415 1.96 -3.81 1.08
N ALA A 416 2.92 -3.62 2.01
CA ALA A 416 2.91 -2.53 2.99
C ALA A 416 2.92 -1.12 2.38
N PHE A 417 3.53 -0.94 1.20
CA PHE A 417 3.47 0.32 0.47
C PHE A 417 2.05 0.65 -0.01
N GLY A 418 1.26 -0.37 -0.38
CA GLY A 418 -0.15 -0.16 -0.74
C GLY A 418 -1.01 0.25 0.45
N TRP A 419 -0.64 -0.16 1.67
CA TRP A 419 -1.35 0.18 2.91
C TRP A 419 -1.10 1.62 3.38
N ALA A 420 0.04 2.21 3.01
CA ALA A 420 0.50 3.48 3.56
C ALA A 420 -0.24 4.70 2.98
N ASP A 421 -0.61 5.62 3.85
CA ASP A 421 -1.01 7.00 3.51
C ASP A 421 0.23 7.90 3.41
N THR A 422 1.20 7.66 4.31
CA THR A 422 2.45 8.40 4.39
C THR A 422 3.62 7.43 4.53
N LEU A 423 4.63 7.59 3.68
CA LEU A 423 5.94 6.97 3.82
C LEU A 423 6.89 7.95 4.53
N VAL A 424 7.55 7.50 5.60
CA VAL A 424 8.62 8.24 6.25
C VAL A 424 9.93 7.46 6.11
N ASN A 425 10.90 8.06 5.41
CA ASN A 425 12.18 7.42 5.13
C ASN A 425 13.28 7.92 6.08
N PHE A 426 13.61 7.11 7.10
CA PHE A 426 14.77 7.33 7.99
C PHE A 426 16.02 6.54 7.56
N VAL A 427 15.97 5.79 6.46
CA VAL A 427 17.09 4.95 6.06
C VAL A 427 18.32 5.79 5.74
N SER A 428 19.46 5.34 6.24
CA SER A 428 20.74 5.94 5.94
C SER A 428 21.88 4.99 6.28
N GLY A 429 22.88 4.88 5.40
CA GLY A 429 24.22 4.51 5.84
C GLY A 429 24.89 5.72 6.50
N ARG A 430 25.89 5.53 7.34
CA ARG A 430 26.62 6.63 8.01
C ARG A 430 28.13 6.46 7.80
N PRO A 431 28.91 7.56 7.83
CA PRO A 431 30.36 7.52 7.60
C PRO A 431 31.12 6.48 8.44
N PRO A 432 30.83 6.25 9.74
CA PRO A 432 31.53 5.25 10.55
C PRO A 432 31.35 3.80 10.05
N HIS A 433 30.37 3.55 9.18
CA HIS A 433 30.10 2.22 8.60
C HIS A 433 30.77 2.04 7.22
N GLY A 434 31.44 3.08 6.70
CA GLY A 434 32.14 3.06 5.42
C GLY A 434 31.26 3.27 4.20
N ALA A 435 31.89 3.63 3.07
CA ALA A 435 31.22 3.98 1.81
C ALA A 435 30.35 2.83 1.25
N ARG A 436 30.76 1.57 1.43
CA ARG A 436 29.98 0.41 0.98
C ARG A 436 28.61 0.33 1.64
N ALA A 437 28.55 0.47 2.97
CA ALA A 437 27.28 0.44 3.70
C ALA A 437 26.38 1.64 3.34
N ILE A 438 26.98 2.78 2.98
CA ILE A 438 26.26 3.94 2.46
C ILE A 438 25.65 3.63 1.08
N ALA A 439 26.43 3.06 0.17
CA ALA A 439 25.94 2.67 -1.15
C ALA A 439 24.81 1.63 -1.08
N GLU A 440 24.95 0.60 -0.22
CA GLU A 440 23.90 -0.42 0.00
C GLU A 440 22.61 0.21 0.54
N ALA A 441 22.72 1.14 1.50
CA ALA A 441 21.56 1.87 2.02
C ALA A 441 20.94 2.83 0.99
N HIS A 442 21.76 3.43 0.11
CA HIS A 442 21.28 4.26 -1.00
C HIS A 442 20.47 3.43 -2.00
N ALA A 443 21.01 2.28 -2.44
CA ALA A 443 20.32 1.37 -3.34
C ALA A 443 18.99 0.87 -2.76
N TYR A 444 18.98 0.53 -1.46
CA TYR A 444 17.75 0.17 -0.75
C TYR A 444 16.71 1.31 -0.78
N GLN A 445 17.12 2.55 -0.51
CA GLN A 445 16.20 3.70 -0.58
C GLN A 445 15.60 3.88 -1.97
N MET A 446 16.41 3.77 -3.02
CA MET A 446 15.94 3.88 -4.42
C MET A 446 14.87 2.82 -4.74
N GLN A 447 15.13 1.55 -4.40
CA GLN A 447 14.17 0.47 -4.62
C GLN A 447 12.84 0.69 -3.89
N ASN A 448 12.88 1.24 -2.68
CA ASN A 448 11.68 1.52 -1.91
C ASN A 448 10.94 2.79 -2.38
N LEU A 449 11.64 3.77 -2.96
CA LEU A 449 11.01 4.90 -3.64
C LEU A 449 10.28 4.45 -4.92
N ASP A 450 10.86 3.52 -5.68
CA ASP A 450 10.19 2.91 -6.83
C ASP A 450 8.89 2.20 -6.40
N MET A 451 8.93 1.48 -5.28
CA MET A 451 7.74 0.84 -4.72
C MET A 451 6.70 1.84 -4.22
N ALA A 452 7.14 2.91 -3.55
CA ALA A 452 6.26 3.99 -3.11
C ALA A 452 5.56 4.66 -4.29
N GLU A 453 6.27 4.86 -5.39
CA GLU A 453 5.69 5.38 -6.63
C GLU A 453 4.70 4.40 -7.26
N ALA A 454 5.08 3.13 -7.36
CA ALA A 454 4.24 2.08 -7.95
C ALA A 454 2.91 1.90 -7.21
N CYS A 455 2.95 2.00 -5.88
CA CYS A 455 1.77 1.95 -5.01
C CYS A 455 1.06 3.30 -4.88
N GLU A 456 1.57 4.36 -5.52
CA GLU A 456 1.05 5.73 -5.44
C GLU A 456 0.81 6.17 -3.97
N VAL A 457 1.84 5.99 -3.13
CA VAL A 457 1.81 6.43 -1.72
C VAL A 457 1.57 7.96 -1.70
N PRO A 458 0.46 8.45 -1.10
CA PRO A 458 0.07 9.86 -1.23
C PRO A 458 1.11 10.86 -0.72
N ASN A 459 1.73 10.57 0.43
CA ASN A 459 2.68 11.45 1.08
C ASN A 459 4.03 10.77 1.31
N ILE A 460 5.14 11.48 1.07
CA ILE A 460 6.48 10.99 1.39
C ILE A 460 7.25 12.05 2.19
N VAL A 461 7.75 11.68 3.36
CA VAL A 461 8.64 12.52 4.19
C VAL A 461 10.00 11.85 4.25
N ASN A 462 11.00 12.46 3.64
CA ASN A 462 12.35 11.93 3.60
C ASN A 462 13.28 12.68 4.55
N ILE A 463 14.10 11.94 5.29
CA ILE A 463 15.10 12.54 6.17
C ILE A 463 16.42 12.68 5.44
N SER A 464 16.78 13.94 5.19
CA SER A 464 18.08 14.37 4.71
C SER A 464 18.94 14.92 5.87
N SER A 465 19.99 15.66 5.55
CA SER A 465 20.96 16.13 6.53
C SER A 465 21.58 17.45 6.09
N GLN A 466 21.93 18.30 7.05
CA GLN A 466 22.77 19.48 6.81
C GLN A 466 24.12 19.16 6.14
N SER A 467 24.59 17.92 6.19
CA SER A 467 25.84 17.48 5.54
C SER A 467 25.86 17.63 4.02
N VAL A 468 24.69 17.84 3.38
CA VAL A 468 24.64 18.15 1.94
C VAL A 468 25.27 19.51 1.61
N TYR A 469 25.30 20.42 2.57
CA TYR A 469 25.98 21.72 2.44
C TYR A 469 27.47 21.58 2.72
N ALA A 470 28.26 22.52 2.20
CA ALA A 470 29.66 22.65 2.55
C ALA A 470 29.83 22.85 4.07
N ALA A 471 30.71 22.04 4.68
CA ALA A 471 31.02 22.14 6.11
C ALA A 471 31.73 23.46 6.49
N TYR A 472 32.35 24.12 5.50
CA TYR A 472 33.10 25.35 5.66
C TYR A 472 32.40 26.52 4.95
N GLY A 473 32.41 27.70 5.56
CA GLY A 473 31.90 28.93 4.96
C GLY A 473 31.35 29.94 5.97
N VAL A 474 30.91 31.09 5.46
CA VAL A 474 30.33 32.18 6.26
C VAL A 474 28.81 32.09 6.25
N GLY A 475 28.18 32.33 7.41
CA GLY A 475 26.72 32.49 7.54
C GLY A 475 25.94 31.19 7.75
N THR A 476 24.64 31.33 7.95
CA THR A 476 23.67 30.23 7.97
C THR A 476 23.38 29.74 6.56
N LYS A 477 23.03 28.47 6.41
CA LYS A 477 22.68 27.85 5.12
C LYS A 477 21.18 27.79 4.97
N SER A 478 20.62 28.52 4.00
CA SER A 478 19.24 28.33 3.54
C SER A 478 19.13 27.15 2.57
N GLU A 479 17.92 26.76 2.22
CA GLU A 479 17.67 25.66 1.28
C GLU A 479 18.17 25.94 -0.14
N ASP A 480 18.33 27.22 -0.51
CA ASP A 480 18.89 27.70 -1.77
C ASP A 480 20.43 27.74 -1.78
N ALA A 481 21.08 27.46 -0.65
CA ALA A 481 22.54 27.42 -0.58
C ALA A 481 23.11 26.32 -1.48
N THR A 482 24.31 26.56 -2.02
CA THR A 482 25.02 25.60 -2.87
C THR A 482 25.23 24.26 -2.15
N ILE A 483 24.92 23.18 -2.85
CA ILE A 483 25.16 21.81 -2.41
C ILE A 483 26.60 21.42 -2.73
N ASP A 484 27.29 20.88 -1.72
CA ASP A 484 28.69 20.42 -1.84
C ASP A 484 28.73 18.93 -2.18
N ALA A 485 27.97 18.11 -1.45
CA ALA A 485 27.84 16.67 -1.64
C ALA A 485 29.20 15.92 -1.83
N ALA A 486 30.28 16.43 -1.23
CA ALA A 486 31.64 16.01 -1.51
C ALA A 486 32.01 14.61 -1.00
N ASP A 487 31.34 14.12 0.04
CA ASP A 487 31.53 12.78 0.58
C ASP A 487 30.35 11.85 0.26
N SER A 488 30.60 10.54 0.35
CA SER A 488 29.60 9.51 0.01
C SER A 488 28.27 9.61 0.80
N TYR A 489 28.30 10.08 2.04
CA TYR A 489 27.11 10.26 2.87
C TYR A 489 26.29 11.47 2.40
N ALA A 490 26.96 12.61 2.21
CA ALA A 490 26.35 13.82 1.70
C ALA A 490 25.75 13.61 0.29
N PHE A 491 26.50 12.95 -0.60
CA PHE A 491 26.03 12.54 -1.92
C PHE A 491 24.79 11.64 -1.84
N SER A 492 24.82 10.60 -1.00
CA SER A 492 23.68 9.70 -0.84
C SER A 492 22.44 10.43 -0.34
N LYS A 493 22.57 11.43 0.53
CA LYS A 493 21.41 12.21 1.02
C LYS A 493 20.85 13.09 -0.08
N TYR A 494 21.71 13.85 -0.76
CA TYR A 494 21.29 14.74 -1.85
C TYR A 494 20.69 13.97 -3.04
N ALA A 495 21.26 12.84 -3.44
CA ALA A 495 20.73 12.02 -4.54
C ALA A 495 19.31 11.49 -4.26
N ILE A 496 18.97 11.24 -3.00
CA ILE A 496 17.61 10.85 -2.61
C ILE A 496 16.64 12.05 -2.65
N GLU A 497 17.10 13.26 -2.29
CA GLU A 497 16.31 14.49 -2.47
C GLU A 497 15.92 14.67 -3.95
N GLU A 498 16.88 14.58 -4.86
CA GLU A 498 16.64 14.71 -6.31
C GLU A 498 15.72 13.61 -6.85
N SER A 499 15.85 12.39 -6.34
CA SER A 499 14.98 11.27 -6.73
C SER A 499 13.52 11.52 -6.32
N ILE A 500 13.30 12.12 -5.14
CA ILE A 500 11.97 12.51 -4.66
C ILE A 500 11.39 13.65 -5.50
N ILE A 501 12.20 14.66 -5.82
CA ILE A 501 11.79 15.76 -6.71
C ILE A 501 11.39 15.19 -8.08
N SER A 502 12.19 14.29 -8.64
CA SER A 502 11.88 13.61 -9.90
C SER A 502 10.58 12.79 -9.83
N LEU A 503 10.38 12.04 -8.75
CA LEU A 503 9.15 11.28 -8.50
C LEU A 503 7.92 12.20 -8.50
N THR A 504 7.96 13.32 -7.77
CA THR A 504 6.82 14.24 -7.69
C THR A 504 6.51 14.97 -9.00
N ARG A 505 7.51 15.19 -9.87
CA ARG A 505 7.31 15.68 -11.24
C ARG A 505 6.55 14.67 -12.09
N ARG A 506 6.86 13.37 -11.96
CA ARG A 506 6.19 12.27 -12.67
C ARG A 506 4.82 11.93 -12.08
N ARG A 507 4.61 12.20 -10.79
CA ARG A 507 3.37 11.91 -10.04
C ARG A 507 2.84 13.15 -9.31
N PRO A 508 2.06 14.03 -9.97
CA PRO A 508 1.44 15.19 -9.32
C PRO A 508 0.44 14.85 -8.21
N SER A 509 -0.05 13.61 -8.15
CA SER A 509 -0.90 13.10 -7.06
C SER A 509 -0.14 12.82 -5.76
N VAL A 510 1.19 12.67 -5.83
CA VAL A 510 2.07 12.43 -4.67
C VAL A 510 2.66 13.74 -4.18
N SER A 511 2.51 14.03 -2.90
CA SER A 511 3.17 15.14 -2.22
C SER A 511 4.36 14.60 -1.44
N ALA A 512 5.56 15.14 -1.68
CA ALA A 512 6.75 14.69 -0.97
C ALA A 512 7.64 15.85 -0.56
N VAL A 513 8.32 15.70 0.58
CA VAL A 513 9.30 16.66 1.10
C VAL A 513 10.57 15.97 1.56
N SER A 514 11.69 16.69 1.52
CA SER A 514 12.94 16.26 2.19
C SER A 514 13.31 17.22 3.31
N LEU A 515 13.70 16.67 4.46
CA LEU A 515 14.02 17.42 5.68
C LEU A 515 15.52 17.36 5.95
N ARG A 516 16.24 18.46 5.72
CA ARG A 516 17.67 18.60 6.03
C ARG A 516 17.82 18.89 7.53
N LEU A 517 18.00 17.83 8.32
CA LEU A 517 18.12 17.98 9.76
C LEU A 517 19.50 18.53 10.15
N ALA A 518 19.50 19.47 11.10
CA ALA A 518 20.66 19.88 11.87
C ALA A 518 21.18 18.72 12.73
N ARG A 519 22.22 18.96 13.54
CA ARG A 519 22.79 17.90 14.39
C ARG A 519 21.79 17.55 15.49
N LEU A 520 21.28 16.33 15.45
CA LEU A 520 20.37 15.82 16.48
C LEU A 520 21.08 15.61 17.81
N PHE A 521 20.43 16.01 18.90
CA PHE A 521 20.86 15.72 20.27
C PHE A 521 19.65 15.55 21.22
N GLY A 522 19.91 15.22 22.48
CA GLY A 522 18.87 15.05 23.51
C GLY A 522 18.82 13.66 24.14
N ALA A 523 18.06 13.54 25.21
CA ALA A 523 17.94 12.33 26.02
C ALA A 523 16.79 11.43 25.51
N ALA A 524 17.14 10.25 24.99
CA ALA A 524 16.17 9.24 24.58
C ALA A 524 16.83 7.86 24.47
N GLU A 525 16.05 6.79 24.59
CA GLU A 525 16.55 5.42 24.42
C GLU A 525 17.25 5.25 23.06
N GLY A 526 18.41 4.58 23.07
CA GLY A 526 19.24 4.36 21.87
C GLY A 526 20.12 5.56 21.51
N LEU A 527 20.29 6.53 22.40
CA LEU A 527 21.21 7.65 22.19
C LEU A 527 22.64 7.17 22.00
N ARG A 528 23.44 7.99 21.32
CA ARG A 528 24.83 7.67 20.96
C ARG A 528 25.78 8.46 21.86
N ALA A 529 26.11 7.88 23.00
CA ALA A 529 26.88 8.57 24.04
C ALA A 529 28.29 9.01 23.61
N HIS A 530 28.85 8.42 22.54
CA HIS A 530 30.15 8.78 21.99
C HIS A 530 30.14 10.03 21.09
N GLU A 531 28.98 10.49 20.64
CA GLU A 531 28.87 11.69 19.79
C GLU A 531 29.06 12.95 20.62
N PHE A 532 29.72 13.97 20.05
CA PHE A 532 30.22 15.13 20.78
C PHE A 532 29.26 15.74 21.82
N PRO A 533 28.01 16.15 21.47
CA PRO A 533 27.14 16.78 22.47
C PRO A 533 26.80 15.83 23.62
N HIS A 534 26.51 14.56 23.34
CA HIS A 534 26.22 13.57 24.39
C HIS A 534 27.47 13.23 25.23
N ARG A 535 28.64 13.11 24.59
CA ARG A 535 29.89 12.74 25.25
C ARG A 535 30.35 13.79 26.25
N VAL A 536 30.15 15.08 25.96
CA VAL A 536 30.44 16.17 26.90
C VAL A 536 29.67 15.96 28.21
N ILE A 537 28.37 15.65 28.13
CA ILE A 537 27.52 15.45 29.32
C ILE A 537 27.84 14.11 30.02
N LEU A 538 28.12 13.05 29.27
CA LEU A 538 28.56 11.78 29.87
C LEU A 538 29.85 11.97 30.68
N ASN A 539 30.86 12.61 30.08
CA ASN A 539 32.14 12.85 30.76
C ASN A 539 31.97 13.78 31.97
N ALA A 540 31.06 14.75 31.91
CA ALA A 540 30.70 15.59 33.05
C ALA A 540 30.16 14.77 34.23
N VAL A 541 29.24 13.84 33.95
CA VAL A 541 28.65 12.94 34.95
C VAL A 541 29.72 11.98 35.50
N GLU A 542 30.61 11.45 34.65
CA GLU A 542 31.65 10.49 35.01
C GLU A 542 32.96 11.09 35.57
N ASP A 543 33.07 12.41 35.67
CA ASP A 543 34.31 13.12 36.05
C ASP A 543 35.51 12.88 35.12
N GLN A 544 35.22 12.67 33.84
CA GLN A 544 36.26 12.43 32.85
C GLN A 544 36.68 13.73 32.15
N LYS A 545 37.90 13.73 31.64
CA LYS A 545 38.44 14.84 30.85
C LYS A 545 37.64 15.04 29.55
N ILE A 546 37.50 16.29 29.14
CA ILE A 546 36.82 16.71 27.92
C ILE A 546 37.85 17.41 27.03
N GLU A 547 38.23 16.75 25.94
CA GLU A 547 39.11 17.31 24.91
C GLU A 547 38.28 18.20 23.98
N LEU A 548 38.53 19.52 24.02
CA LEU A 548 37.79 20.53 23.28
C LEU A 548 38.59 21.01 22.07
N PHE A 549 38.05 20.77 20.88
CA PHE A 549 38.59 21.23 19.61
C PHE A 549 37.65 22.27 19.00
N GLY A 550 38.20 23.34 18.42
CA GLY A 550 37.42 24.37 17.72
C GLY A 550 36.35 25.04 18.57
N ALA A 551 36.73 25.68 19.68
CA ALA A 551 35.78 26.35 20.58
C ALA A 551 34.89 27.40 19.88
N ASP A 552 35.40 28.04 18.83
CA ASP A 552 34.68 29.04 18.02
C ASP A 552 33.81 28.43 16.91
N ASP A 553 33.91 27.11 16.67
CA ASP A 553 33.07 26.43 15.68
C ASP A 553 31.60 26.52 16.11
N THR A 554 30.71 26.71 15.14
CA THR A 554 29.28 26.95 15.40
C THR A 554 28.47 25.68 15.18
N LEU A 555 27.61 25.36 16.15
CA LEU A 555 26.69 24.23 16.14
C LEU A 555 25.23 24.69 16.01
N ASP A 556 24.44 23.89 15.31
CA ASP A 556 22.99 23.88 15.40
C ASP A 556 22.55 22.53 15.98
N LEU A 557 22.09 22.55 17.23
CA LEU A 557 21.75 21.37 18.02
C LEU A 557 20.24 21.25 18.13
N LEU A 558 19.65 20.38 17.32
CA LEU A 558 18.21 20.12 17.28
C LEU A 558 17.85 19.02 18.30
N ASP A 559 16.99 19.35 19.28
CA ASP A 559 16.47 18.35 20.22
C ASP A 559 15.67 17.28 19.46
N ILE A 560 15.85 16.02 19.86
CA ILE A 560 15.20 14.88 19.22
C ILE A 560 13.67 14.96 19.25
N ARG A 561 13.07 15.56 20.28
CA ARG A 561 11.61 15.74 20.38
C ARG A 561 11.13 16.78 19.37
N ASP A 562 11.87 17.86 19.17
CA ASP A 562 11.58 18.84 18.13
C ASP A 562 11.74 18.21 16.74
N ALA A 563 12.76 17.38 16.53
CA ALA A 563 12.90 16.64 15.28
C ALA A 563 11.70 15.69 15.02
N VAL A 564 11.22 14.97 16.03
CA VAL A 564 10.00 14.13 15.93
C VAL A 564 8.77 14.97 15.59
N GLN A 565 8.63 16.15 16.22
CA GLN A 565 7.54 17.08 15.94
C GLN A 565 7.62 17.62 14.50
N ALA A 566 8.82 17.92 14.00
CA ALA A 566 9.01 18.38 12.62
C ALA A 566 8.57 17.34 11.60
N VAL A 567 8.95 16.07 11.79
CA VAL A 567 8.48 14.98 10.92
C VAL A 567 6.95 14.83 11.02
N SER A 568 6.42 14.87 12.25
CA SER A 568 4.98 14.72 12.51
C SER A 568 4.14 15.83 11.89
N PHE A 569 4.64 17.06 11.85
CA PHE A 569 3.99 18.20 11.21
C PHE A 569 3.63 17.90 9.74
N PHE A 570 4.55 17.29 9.00
CA PHE A 570 4.30 16.90 7.61
C PHE A 570 3.38 15.70 7.47
N VAL A 571 3.42 14.73 8.40
CA VAL A 571 2.48 13.60 8.41
C VAL A 571 1.05 14.09 8.68
N ASP A 572 0.89 15.05 9.60
CA ASP A 572 -0.42 15.54 10.02
C ASP A 572 -1.09 16.46 8.99
N GLY A 573 -0.29 17.18 8.18
CA GLY A 573 -0.80 18.26 7.35
C GLY A 573 -0.08 18.49 6.03
N MET A 574 0.39 17.42 5.34
CA MET A 574 1.05 17.55 4.04
C MET A 574 0.22 18.36 3.03
N GLN A 575 0.78 19.45 2.51
CA GLN A 575 0.13 20.31 1.53
C GLN A 575 0.62 20.01 0.10
N ALA A 576 -0.25 20.20 -0.89
CA ALA A 576 0.11 20.05 -2.31
C ALA A 576 1.11 21.10 -2.79
N SER A 577 1.14 22.27 -2.15
CA SER A 577 2.09 23.37 -2.40
C SER A 577 3.53 23.00 -2.01
N TRP A 578 3.73 22.06 -1.09
CA TRP A 578 5.06 21.60 -0.66
C TRP A 578 5.62 20.47 -1.51
N ARG A 579 4.96 20.13 -2.62
CA ARG A 579 5.34 18.99 -3.46
C ARG A 579 6.73 19.19 -4.07
N GLY A 580 7.67 18.34 -3.67
CA GLY A 580 9.06 18.37 -4.11
C GLY A 580 9.91 19.38 -3.34
N GLU A 581 9.38 19.98 -2.28
CA GLU A 581 10.11 20.98 -1.50
C GLU A 581 11.13 20.33 -0.54
N VAL A 582 12.19 21.09 -0.28
CA VAL A 582 13.18 20.76 0.75
C VAL A 582 13.05 21.79 1.88
N PHE A 583 13.18 21.32 3.12
CA PHE A 583 13.13 22.16 4.32
C PHE A 583 14.34 21.88 5.21
N ASN A 584 15.00 22.94 5.65
CA ASN A 584 15.93 22.88 6.76
C ASN A 584 15.15 22.73 8.08
N VAL A 585 15.66 21.85 8.95
CA VAL A 585 15.10 21.63 10.27
C VAL A 585 16.22 21.73 11.29
N GLY A 586 16.21 22.80 12.06
CA GLY A 586 17.21 23.11 13.08
C GLY A 586 16.55 23.74 14.30
N SER A 587 17.37 24.07 15.28
CA SER A 587 16.92 24.67 16.54
C SER A 587 16.52 26.15 16.41
N GLY A 588 16.78 26.76 15.24
CA GLY A 588 16.59 28.20 15.04
C GLY A 588 17.58 29.07 15.82
N ARG A 589 18.55 28.46 16.51
CA ARG A 589 19.58 29.11 17.30
C ARG A 589 20.94 28.48 16.98
N HIS A 590 21.99 29.26 17.10
CA HIS A 590 23.35 28.78 16.89
C HIS A 590 24.17 29.00 18.15
N VAL A 591 24.92 27.97 18.54
CA VAL A 591 25.76 27.99 19.74
C VAL A 591 27.18 27.64 19.35
N SER A 592 28.17 28.35 19.89
CA SER A 592 29.55 27.93 19.70
C SER A 592 29.83 26.66 20.50
N VAL A 593 30.79 25.86 20.04
CA VAL A 593 31.26 24.68 20.76
C VAL A 593 31.68 25.05 22.19
N GLY A 594 32.36 26.18 22.38
CA GLY A 594 32.74 26.72 23.69
C GLY A 594 31.53 27.06 24.57
N ALA A 595 30.56 27.82 24.04
CA ALA A 595 29.37 28.21 24.79
C ALA A 595 28.51 26.99 25.22
N TYR A 596 28.48 25.94 24.40
CA TYR A 596 27.83 24.68 24.77
C TYR A 596 28.53 24.01 25.96
N VAL A 597 29.87 23.96 25.97
CA VAL A 597 30.65 23.41 27.08
C VAL A 597 30.53 24.25 28.34
N GLU A 598 30.47 25.58 28.22
CA GLU A 598 30.22 26.49 29.36
C GLU A 598 28.83 26.25 29.98
N LEU A 599 27.81 26.05 29.16
CA LEU A 599 26.47 25.66 29.64
C LEU A 599 26.53 24.33 30.40
N ALA A 600 27.23 23.34 29.87
CA ALA A 600 27.42 22.06 30.55
C ALA A 600 28.21 22.21 31.86
N ASP A 601 29.23 23.08 31.91
CA ASP A 601 30.01 23.37 33.13
C ASP A 601 29.16 24.00 34.22
N ARG A 602 28.34 24.98 33.87
CA ARG A 602 27.40 25.60 34.81
C ARG A 602 26.46 24.56 35.42
N GLN A 603 25.83 23.72 34.60
CA GLN A 603 24.94 22.67 35.13
C GLN A 603 25.69 21.59 35.92
N CYS A 604 26.93 21.27 35.55
CA CYS A 604 27.77 20.34 36.31
C CYS A 604 28.09 20.89 37.70
N ARG A 605 28.46 22.18 37.82
CA ARG A 605 28.71 22.84 39.10
C ARG A 605 27.47 22.88 39.98
N GLU A 606 26.32 23.23 39.40
CA GLU A 606 25.05 23.28 40.11
C GLU A 606 24.64 21.91 40.65
N ARG A 607 24.84 20.83 39.87
CA ARG A 607 24.40 19.47 40.23
C ARG A 607 25.40 18.71 41.11
N PHE A 608 26.70 18.88 40.88
CA PHE A 608 27.75 18.05 41.51
C PHE A 608 28.76 18.85 42.34
N GLY A 609 28.67 20.18 42.39
CA GLY A 609 29.57 21.03 43.17
C GLY A 609 31.01 21.10 42.64
N ARG A 610 31.25 20.68 41.40
CA ARG A 610 32.58 20.63 40.77
C ARG A 610 32.55 21.14 39.31
N PRO A 611 33.66 21.67 38.79
CA PRO A 611 33.78 22.06 37.39
C PRO A 611 34.05 20.87 36.46
N LEU A 612 33.85 21.08 35.15
CA LEU A 612 34.34 20.19 34.10
C LEU A 612 35.87 20.24 33.98
N GLN A 613 36.46 19.10 33.66
CA GLN A 613 37.87 18.98 33.33
C GLN A 613 38.08 19.18 31.82
N VAL A 614 38.13 20.44 31.37
CA VAL A 614 38.24 20.78 29.93
C VAL A 614 39.70 21.04 29.54
N VAL A 615 40.16 20.38 28.47
CA VAL A 615 41.46 20.64 27.83
C VAL A 615 41.20 21.21 26.43
N THR A 616 41.53 22.49 26.23
CA THR A 616 41.27 23.20 24.97
C THR A 616 42.49 23.11 24.05
N HIS A 617 42.23 22.73 22.78
CA HIS A 617 43.24 22.68 21.73
C HIS A 617 43.05 23.83 20.75
N ALA A 618 44.16 24.41 20.28
CA ALA A 618 44.16 25.56 19.37
C ALA A 618 43.71 25.22 17.93
N GLN A 619 43.59 23.94 17.57
CA GLN A 619 43.08 23.53 16.25
C GLN A 619 41.54 23.51 16.26
N GLY A 620 40.94 24.53 15.66
CA GLY A 620 39.57 24.49 15.15
C GLY A 620 39.55 24.27 13.65
N ALA A 621 38.50 23.63 13.14
CA ALA A 621 38.35 23.42 11.70
C ALA A 621 37.79 24.67 10.98
N GLY A 622 37.28 25.66 11.73
CA GLY A 622 36.56 26.81 11.16
C GLY A 622 35.17 26.41 10.65
N MET A 623 34.57 25.40 11.28
CA MET A 623 33.31 24.79 10.85
C MET A 623 32.13 25.64 11.37
N ARG A 624 31.24 26.06 10.47
CA ARG A 624 30.02 26.81 10.82
C ARG A 624 28.80 26.10 10.24
N SER A 625 28.09 25.34 11.07
CA SER A 625 26.99 24.45 10.65
C SER A 625 25.59 25.01 10.94
N GLY A 626 25.39 26.32 10.86
CA GLY A 626 24.08 26.93 11.13
C GLY A 626 23.10 26.74 9.96
N LEU A 627 21.87 26.30 10.23
CA LEU A 627 20.80 26.27 9.25
C LEU A 627 19.88 27.49 9.38
N ASP A 628 19.51 28.09 8.26
CA ASP A 628 18.36 28.99 8.21
C ASP A 628 17.08 28.14 8.08
N CYS A 629 16.24 28.19 9.10
CA CYS A 629 15.00 27.39 9.19
C CYS A 629 13.74 28.24 8.92
N SER A 630 13.92 29.48 8.43
CA SER A 630 12.82 30.43 8.23
C SER A 630 11.72 29.84 7.35
N LYS A 631 12.07 29.09 6.29
CA LYS A 631 11.09 28.48 5.39
C LYS A 631 10.09 27.58 6.11
N LEU A 632 10.58 26.70 6.99
CA LEU A 632 9.72 25.80 7.77
C LEU A 632 8.94 26.55 8.87
N MET A 633 9.55 27.57 9.46
CA MET A 633 8.88 28.45 10.43
C MET A 633 7.69 29.19 9.82
N HIS A 634 7.83 29.73 8.61
CA HIS A 634 6.73 30.34 7.88
C HIS A 634 5.66 29.33 7.46
N ALA A 635 6.03 28.06 7.26
CA ALA A 635 5.07 26.98 6.98
C ALA A 635 4.23 26.60 8.22
N GLY A 636 4.66 26.97 9.43
CA GLY A 636 3.89 26.82 10.67
C GLY A 636 4.50 25.87 11.71
N TRP A 637 5.74 25.40 11.53
CA TRP A 637 6.45 24.61 12.54
C TRP A 637 7.59 25.40 13.18
N SER A 638 7.79 25.30 14.50
CA SER A 638 8.94 25.91 15.18
C SER A 638 9.44 25.01 16.30
N PRO A 639 10.76 24.97 16.57
CA PRO A 639 11.31 24.23 17.70
C PRO A 639 10.87 24.90 19.00
N VAL A 640 10.52 24.08 20.00
CA VAL A 640 10.00 24.57 21.29
C VAL A 640 10.88 24.20 22.48
N ILE A 641 11.81 23.26 22.31
CA ILE A 641 12.68 22.81 23.39
C ILE A 641 13.95 23.67 23.44
N SER A 642 14.27 24.20 24.62
CA SER A 642 15.51 24.96 24.80
C SER A 642 16.75 24.07 24.91
N LEU A 643 17.90 24.64 24.55
CA LEU A 643 19.19 23.96 24.70
C LEU A 643 19.46 23.61 26.18
N GLU A 644 19.16 24.54 27.09
CA GLU A 644 19.31 24.36 28.54
C GLU A 644 18.50 23.17 29.05
N ARG A 645 17.23 23.05 28.62
CA ARG A 645 16.35 21.95 29.02
C ARG A 645 16.86 20.60 28.51
N SER A 646 17.33 20.58 27.28
CA SER A 646 17.83 19.35 26.67
C SER A 646 19.14 18.87 27.33
N VAL A 647 20.02 19.80 27.73
CA VAL A 647 21.24 19.48 28.50
C VAL A 647 20.86 18.97 29.89
N GLU A 648 19.86 19.57 30.53
CA GLU A 648 19.32 19.13 31.82
C GLU A 648 18.80 17.68 31.75
N ASP A 649 17.97 17.38 30.76
CA ASP A 649 17.42 16.04 30.51
C ASP A 649 18.55 15.01 30.25
N LEU A 650 19.65 15.42 29.62
CA LEU A 650 20.82 14.56 29.39
C LEU A 650 21.59 14.25 30.69
N PHE A 651 21.77 15.24 31.57
CA PHE A 651 22.33 15.00 32.89
C PHE A 651 21.49 14.00 33.67
N GLU A 652 20.16 14.18 33.67
CA GLU A 652 19.24 13.25 34.32
C GLU A 652 19.34 11.86 33.71
N TYR A 653 19.34 11.75 32.39
CA TYR A 653 19.47 10.47 31.70
C TYR A 653 20.73 9.71 32.11
N PHE A 654 21.90 10.35 32.06
CA PHE A 654 23.16 9.67 32.38
C PHE A 654 23.35 9.39 33.88
N VAL A 655 22.73 10.17 34.76
CA VAL A 655 22.71 9.87 36.19
C VAL A 655 21.88 8.62 36.48
N HIS A 656 20.69 8.51 35.88
CA HIS A 656 19.79 7.37 36.09
C HIS A 656 20.18 6.12 35.30
N ALA A 657 20.98 6.27 34.23
CA ALA A 657 21.50 5.16 33.44
C ALA A 657 22.66 4.39 34.11
N ARG A 658 23.08 4.80 35.32
CA ARG A 658 24.09 4.07 36.10
C ARG A 658 23.47 2.79 36.70
N PRO A 659 24.15 1.64 36.58
CA PRO A 659 23.73 0.40 37.23
C PRO A 659 23.77 0.50 38.76
#